data_AF-A0AAQ4D9N8-F1
#
_entry.id   AF-A0AAQ4D9N8-F1
#
_cell.length_a   1.000
_cell.length_b   1.000
_cell.length_c   1.000
_cell.angle_alpha   90.00
_cell.angle_beta   90.00
_cell.angle_gamma   90.00
#
_symmetry.space_group_name_H-M   'P 1'
#
loop_
_entity.id
_entity.type
_entity.pdbx_description
1 polymer ?
#
loop_
_entity_poly.entity_id
_entity_poly.type
_entity_poly.pdbx_seq_one_letter_code
_entity_poly.pdbx_strand_id
1 'polypeptide(L)'
;MEKIKHWISQKIDASSPALTRKLLRADVSPQCSIGLLKLVRGIRNLEPWALRLFDASGKYPTGALQATKADLGAFDECIETVVREYDGHVTARGQYCNLLYFATDDTDVQRYILPAMAMSHPRVNVFRNHLFSAKIPSLRLGICVLNYCTEQELQALINAVVPRQVRLRVENCVDGDFPSLSRTQVFITSFLGTITFTIVLGTLTDAFTSRTTKTASKERSKCTTGLVETLKSFSVISNTRMLLSIAKDKGSDSHRYRFLHGIRFLSITWVVVGHCYGSPSDTWSRVVNNIIFADRWYTMIVPAGFIGVDTFFFLSGFLLAYAVAKQKQTGPILFAVAVVRRYVRTMVPPFFLIMCMCMLPAITSGPDAKAYFDNFYYEVKKHWKSLLLQVNNYNHEDNGSGKLPILPHFWYLSLDFQFFLITLIILLVLKSKPRFTIAIFAFLTLVGSAVGTWQVAGNDMPPFIVVIDESVANFFRTMYHYYFYPPYHAACYFAGPITFLLLERFRKSRISASAQAAGWCIAIVCGLCCIFMKLGWYSTKYPTTEFGKLSTAFFDRILWSIFMAWVTLACASGRGGFLCTFLSWGAFAPMARLAFGVYLVHLPFIQLVLHISRERMFLSHFIVASFCFSTLVWSYIVSYFLFIFCEAPTGKLEKLVFEGLRGAKRRKSDEDAGNAMKQHTINGFDEQNNNNNNYELPTDVQRFGFQLNGVKSCVETSSCRL
;
A
#
# COMPACT_ATOMS: atom_id res chain seq x y z
N MET A 1 48.24 -26.92 1.07
CA MET A 1 47.12 -27.61 1.74
C MET A 1 47.52 -28.23 3.07
N GLU A 2 48.49 -29.14 3.15
CA GLU A 2 48.87 -29.76 4.44
C GLU A 2 49.34 -28.77 5.52
N LYS A 3 50.11 -27.73 5.16
CA LYS A 3 50.46 -26.63 6.08
C LYS A 3 49.22 -25.88 6.64
N ILE A 4 48.17 -25.76 5.83
CA ILE A 4 46.91 -25.11 6.22
C ILE A 4 46.13 -26.03 7.16
N LYS A 5 46.01 -27.33 6.84
CA LYS A 5 45.39 -28.33 7.73
C LYS A 5 46.07 -28.38 9.10
N HIS A 6 47.41 -28.34 9.12
CA HIS A 6 48.17 -28.33 10.35
C HIS A 6 47.91 -27.06 11.17
N TRP A 7 47.90 -25.89 10.54
CA TRP A 7 47.58 -24.61 11.19
C TRP A 7 46.14 -24.57 11.75
N ILE A 8 45.15 -25.04 10.98
CA ILE A 8 43.74 -25.13 11.42
C ILE A 8 43.62 -26.08 12.61
N SER A 9 44.23 -27.27 12.51
CA SER A 9 44.23 -28.26 13.59
C SER A 9 44.81 -27.66 14.87
N GLN A 10 45.96 -26.97 14.77
CA GLN A 10 46.59 -26.31 15.92
C GLN A 10 45.69 -25.24 16.56
N LYS A 11 44.96 -24.45 15.76
CA LYS A 11 44.01 -23.43 16.25
C LYS A 11 42.79 -24.05 16.91
N ILE A 12 42.22 -25.11 16.33
CA ILE A 12 41.09 -25.85 16.90
C ILE A 12 41.51 -26.50 18.22
N ASP A 13 42.64 -27.21 18.24
CA ASP A 13 43.13 -27.92 19.42
C ASP A 13 43.46 -26.92 20.57
N ALA A 14 43.94 -25.72 20.27
CA ALA A 14 44.19 -24.66 21.25
C ALA A 14 42.91 -24.05 21.88
N SER A 15 41.78 -24.09 21.16
CA SER A 15 40.50 -23.51 21.61
C SER A 15 39.49 -24.56 22.09
N SER A 16 39.73 -25.84 21.79
CA SER A 16 38.86 -26.98 22.08
C SER A 16 38.58 -27.21 23.56
N PRO A 17 39.54 -27.25 24.52
CA PRO A 17 39.23 -27.73 25.87
C PRO A 17 38.24 -26.85 26.65
N ALA A 18 38.26 -25.54 26.42
CA ALA A 18 37.34 -24.59 27.04
C ALA A 18 35.99 -24.54 26.29
N LEU A 19 36.03 -24.57 24.96
CA LEU A 19 34.84 -24.53 24.12
C LEU A 19 34.04 -25.84 24.23
N THR A 20 34.70 -26.99 24.13
CA THR A 20 34.08 -28.32 24.28
C THR A 20 33.44 -28.49 25.66
N ARG A 21 34.07 -27.99 26.75
CA ARG A 21 33.45 -28.00 28.09
C ARG A 21 32.21 -27.13 28.19
N LYS A 22 32.17 -25.99 27.50
CA LYS A 22 30.97 -25.13 27.42
C LYS A 22 29.87 -25.75 26.57
N LEU A 23 30.23 -26.34 25.43
CA LEU A 23 29.30 -27.03 24.52
C LEU A 23 28.69 -28.28 25.17
N LEU A 24 29.47 -29.07 25.91
CA LEU A 24 28.98 -30.25 26.65
C LEU A 24 28.03 -29.90 27.81
N ARG A 25 27.99 -28.64 28.24
CA ARG A 25 27.03 -28.13 29.26
C ARG A 25 25.77 -27.56 28.63
N ALA A 26 25.73 -27.38 27.31
CA ALA A 26 24.53 -26.93 26.63
C ALA A 26 23.53 -28.08 26.56
N ASP A 27 22.25 -27.78 26.78
CA ASP A 27 21.16 -28.75 26.68
C ASP A 27 20.83 -28.95 25.19
N VAL A 28 21.49 -29.94 24.57
CA VAL A 28 21.34 -30.27 23.14
C VAL A 28 21.18 -31.77 22.94
N SER A 29 20.45 -32.15 21.89
CA SER A 29 20.25 -33.56 21.56
C SER A 29 21.58 -34.25 21.18
N PRO A 30 21.65 -35.59 21.31
CA PRO A 30 22.77 -36.37 20.79
C PRO A 30 22.99 -36.17 19.29
N GLN A 31 21.92 -36.01 18.51
CA GLN A 31 21.99 -35.80 17.06
C GLN A 31 22.65 -34.46 16.72
N CYS A 32 22.22 -33.37 17.38
CA CYS A 32 22.86 -32.07 17.21
C CYS A 32 24.34 -32.10 17.62
N SER A 33 24.67 -32.77 18.73
CA SER A 33 26.07 -32.95 19.18
C SER A 33 26.93 -33.70 18.17
N ILE A 34 26.42 -34.79 17.60
CA ILE A 34 27.08 -35.54 16.52
C ILE A 34 27.27 -34.65 15.29
N GLY A 35 26.25 -33.87 14.92
CA GLY A 35 26.31 -32.90 13.82
C GLY A 35 27.42 -31.86 14.00
N LEU A 36 27.55 -31.29 15.20
CA LEU A 36 28.61 -30.34 15.53
C LEU A 36 30.00 -30.98 15.45
N LEU A 37 30.16 -32.21 15.97
CA LEU A 37 31.43 -32.94 15.88
C LEU A 37 31.78 -33.27 14.43
N LYS A 38 30.79 -33.66 13.62
CA LYS A 38 30.95 -33.89 12.17
C LYS A 38 31.41 -32.62 11.47
N LEU A 39 30.82 -31.46 11.79
CA LEU A 39 31.24 -30.16 11.28
C LEU A 39 32.69 -29.82 11.66
N VAL A 40 33.08 -29.97 12.93
CA VAL A 40 34.45 -29.71 13.39
C VAL A 40 35.45 -30.62 12.68
N ARG A 41 35.14 -31.92 12.54
CA ARG A 41 35.96 -32.87 11.79
C ARG A 41 36.09 -32.48 10.31
N GLY A 42 34.98 -32.11 9.68
CA GLY A 42 34.94 -31.67 8.28
C GLY A 42 35.83 -30.44 8.05
N ILE A 43 35.77 -29.45 8.94
CA ILE A 43 36.61 -28.25 8.89
C ILE A 43 38.10 -28.61 9.05
N ARG A 44 38.44 -29.49 10.02
CA ARG A 44 39.83 -29.95 10.25
C ARG A 44 40.41 -30.64 9.02
N ASN A 45 39.58 -31.43 8.34
CA ASN A 45 39.97 -32.20 7.16
C ASN A 45 39.90 -31.39 5.85
N LEU A 46 39.37 -30.16 5.89
CA LEU A 46 39.05 -29.36 4.71
C LEU A 46 38.10 -30.09 3.74
N GLU A 47 37.10 -30.77 4.28
CA GLU A 47 36.09 -31.46 3.47
C GLU A 47 35.27 -30.43 2.66
N PRO A 48 34.97 -30.69 1.37
CA PRO A 48 34.35 -29.70 0.49
C PRO A 48 33.02 -29.13 1.03
N TRP A 49 32.17 -29.98 1.60
CA TRP A 49 30.89 -29.54 2.18
C TRP A 49 31.11 -28.64 3.41
N ALA A 50 32.12 -28.91 4.23
CA ALA A 50 32.40 -28.12 5.42
C ALA A 50 32.96 -26.73 5.06
N LEU A 51 33.77 -26.67 3.98
CA LEU A 51 34.23 -25.41 3.40
C LEU A 51 33.07 -24.57 2.86
N ARG A 52 32.11 -25.19 2.16
CA ARG A 52 30.90 -24.51 1.69
C ARG A 52 30.06 -23.95 2.83
N LEU A 53 29.84 -24.69 3.92
CA LEU A 53 29.10 -24.16 5.08
C LEU A 53 29.82 -22.96 5.74
N PHE A 54 31.16 -23.04 5.86
CA PHE A 54 31.94 -21.96 6.42
C PHE A 54 31.94 -20.70 5.52
N ASP A 55 32.05 -20.87 4.20
CA ASP A 55 31.97 -19.75 3.27
C ASP A 55 30.55 -19.18 3.14
N ALA A 56 29.53 -20.04 3.16
CA ALA A 56 28.14 -19.59 3.11
C ALA A 56 27.73 -18.78 4.35
N SER A 57 28.42 -18.94 5.47
CA SER A 57 28.17 -18.13 6.67
C SER A 57 28.63 -16.69 6.49
N GLY A 58 27.77 -15.76 6.90
CA GLY A 58 28.02 -14.32 6.98
C GLY A 58 29.15 -13.97 7.95
N LYS A 59 29.89 -12.94 7.59
CA LYS A 59 31.07 -12.43 8.29
C LYS A 59 30.75 -11.06 8.90
N TYR A 60 31.71 -10.46 9.61
CA TYR A 60 31.52 -9.09 10.09
C TYR A 60 31.38 -8.12 8.90
N PRO A 61 30.31 -7.31 8.84
CA PRO A 61 30.01 -6.55 7.63
C PRO A 61 31.05 -5.45 7.39
N THR A 62 31.45 -5.31 6.13
CA THR A 62 32.18 -4.13 5.66
C THR A 62 31.33 -2.87 5.85
N GLY A 63 31.96 -1.78 6.28
CA GLY A 63 31.26 -0.52 6.54
C GLY A 63 30.36 -0.54 7.80
N ALA A 64 30.64 -1.39 8.79
CA ALA A 64 29.92 -1.40 10.06
C ALA A 64 29.95 -0.02 10.76
N LEU A 65 31.08 0.69 10.73
CA LEU A 65 31.23 2.05 11.25
C LEU A 65 30.43 3.12 10.46
N GLN A 66 29.92 2.75 9.28
CA GLN A 66 28.97 3.57 8.51
C GLN A 66 27.52 3.09 8.73
N ALA A 67 27.27 2.36 9.82
CA ALA A 67 26.00 1.73 10.18
C ALA A 67 25.52 0.67 9.17
N THR A 68 26.43 -0.14 8.64
CA THR A 68 26.04 -1.37 7.94
C THR A 68 25.74 -2.46 8.97
N LYS A 69 24.50 -2.94 9.00
CA LYS A 69 23.96 -3.75 10.11
C LYS A 69 23.73 -5.23 9.79
N ALA A 70 23.96 -5.66 8.56
CA ALA A 70 23.76 -7.06 8.20
C ALA A 70 24.95 -7.61 7.40
N ASP A 71 25.22 -8.89 7.53
CA ASP A 71 25.86 -9.68 6.49
C ASP A 71 25.07 -10.98 6.32
N LEU A 72 24.42 -11.15 5.17
CA LEU A 72 23.43 -12.21 4.98
C LEU A 72 24.09 -13.57 4.71
N GLY A 73 25.40 -13.61 4.43
CA GLY A 73 26.04 -14.82 3.94
C GLY A 73 25.51 -15.26 2.57
N ALA A 74 26.04 -16.35 2.04
CA ALA A 74 25.56 -16.93 0.79
C ALA A 74 24.40 -17.89 1.08
N PHE A 75 23.18 -17.34 1.12
CA PHE A 75 21.96 -18.08 1.43
C PHE A 75 21.77 -19.32 0.54
N ASP A 76 21.87 -19.15 -0.78
CA ASP A 76 21.66 -20.24 -1.74
C ASP A 76 22.75 -21.32 -1.60
N GLU A 77 24.02 -20.93 -1.41
CA GLU A 77 25.10 -21.88 -1.18
C GLU A 77 24.87 -22.74 0.07
N CYS A 78 24.33 -22.13 1.14
CA CYS A 78 24.03 -22.83 2.36
C CYS A 78 22.98 -23.93 2.15
N ILE A 79 21.80 -23.57 1.64
CA ILE A 79 20.67 -24.49 1.51
C ILE A 79 20.89 -25.56 0.42
N GLU A 80 21.72 -25.27 -0.58
CA GLU A 80 22.11 -26.22 -1.63
C GLU A 80 23.21 -27.20 -1.19
N THR A 81 23.85 -26.97 -0.03
CA THR A 81 24.91 -27.85 0.46
C THR A 81 24.30 -29.15 1.01
N VAL A 82 24.62 -30.27 0.34
CA VAL A 82 24.14 -31.61 0.71
C VAL A 82 25.33 -32.53 1.02
N VAL A 83 25.32 -33.16 2.19
CA VAL A 83 26.36 -34.10 2.63
C VAL A 83 25.88 -35.52 2.33
N ARG A 84 26.55 -36.18 1.39
CA ARG A 84 26.25 -37.57 0.99
C ARG A 84 27.30 -38.54 1.53
N GLU A 85 26.87 -39.73 1.89
CA GLU A 85 27.75 -40.87 2.14
C GLU A 85 28.22 -41.49 0.82
N TYR A 86 29.20 -42.41 0.89
CA TYR A 86 29.80 -43.06 -0.28
C TYR A 86 28.80 -43.90 -1.11
N ASP A 87 27.71 -44.33 -0.49
CA ASP A 87 26.58 -45.05 -1.10
C ASP A 87 25.57 -44.12 -1.81
N GLY A 88 25.79 -42.80 -1.74
CA GLY A 88 24.93 -41.78 -2.33
C GLY A 88 23.76 -41.35 -1.44
N HIS A 89 23.56 -41.95 -0.26
CA HIS A 89 22.51 -41.55 0.68
C HIS A 89 22.81 -40.16 1.28
N VAL A 90 21.78 -39.32 1.36
CA VAL A 90 21.89 -37.97 1.95
C VAL A 90 21.90 -38.10 3.47
N THR A 91 23.02 -37.75 4.08
CA THR A 91 23.21 -37.84 5.54
C THR A 91 22.86 -36.55 6.27
N ALA A 92 23.09 -35.39 5.63
CA ALA A 92 22.81 -34.07 6.19
C ALA A 92 22.64 -33.03 5.08
N ARG A 93 22.01 -31.91 5.42
CA ARG A 93 21.90 -30.73 4.57
C ARG A 93 22.31 -29.47 5.32
N GLY A 94 22.69 -28.44 4.58
CA GLY A 94 22.85 -27.11 5.12
C GLY A 94 21.50 -26.53 5.55
N GLN A 95 21.52 -25.83 6.68
CA GLN A 95 20.42 -25.09 7.25
C GLN A 95 20.92 -23.66 7.49
N TYR A 96 20.23 -22.71 6.88
CA TYR A 96 20.49 -21.29 7.03
C TYR A 96 19.70 -20.75 8.23
N CYS A 97 20.33 -19.99 9.12
CA CYS A 97 19.66 -19.31 10.22
C CYS A 97 20.13 -17.85 10.33
N ASN A 98 19.29 -16.95 10.84
CA ASN A 98 19.74 -15.61 11.18
C ASN A 98 20.17 -15.53 12.65
N LEU A 99 21.38 -15.03 12.87
CA LEU A 99 21.92 -14.67 14.17
C LEU A 99 21.77 -13.16 14.37
N LEU A 100 20.88 -12.76 15.28
CA LEU A 100 20.53 -11.38 15.57
C LEU A 100 21.16 -10.92 16.88
N TYR A 101 21.98 -9.87 16.81
CA TYR A 101 22.57 -9.20 17.95
C TYR A 101 21.80 -7.91 18.28
N PHE A 102 21.42 -7.77 19.54
CA PHE A 102 20.80 -6.56 20.07
C PHE A 102 21.76 -5.90 21.07
N ALA A 103 22.25 -4.70 20.73
CA ALA A 103 23.00 -3.89 21.68
C ALA A 103 22.07 -3.45 22.81
N THR A 104 22.46 -3.67 24.06
CA THR A 104 21.80 -3.09 25.23
C THR A 104 22.41 -1.72 25.53
N ASP A 105 21.64 -0.84 26.18
CA ASP A 105 21.99 0.56 26.44
C ASP A 105 23.28 0.75 27.25
N ASP A 106 23.76 -0.31 27.92
CA ASP A 106 24.88 -0.30 28.87
C ASP A 106 26.11 -1.06 28.36
N THR A 107 26.27 -1.18 27.04
CA THR A 107 27.43 -1.91 26.47
C THR A 107 28.61 -0.99 26.25
N ASP A 108 29.79 -1.37 26.79
CA ASP A 108 31.09 -0.77 26.45
C ASP A 108 31.30 -0.64 24.93
N VAL A 109 30.70 -1.54 24.16
CA VAL A 109 30.69 -1.54 22.69
C VAL A 109 30.19 -0.21 22.12
N GLN A 110 29.12 0.38 22.66
CA GLN A 110 28.64 1.69 22.19
C GLN A 110 29.67 2.79 22.48
N ARG A 111 30.38 2.73 23.61
CA ARG A 111 31.39 3.71 24.02
C ARG A 111 32.56 3.77 23.05
N TYR A 112 32.99 2.62 22.52
CA TYR A 112 34.12 2.54 21.58
C TYR A 112 33.71 2.69 20.12
N ILE A 113 32.54 2.18 19.71
CA ILE A 113 32.09 2.21 18.31
C ILE A 113 31.51 3.57 17.93
N LEU A 114 30.75 4.22 18.83
CA LEU A 114 30.03 5.45 18.50
C LEU A 114 30.97 6.60 18.07
N PRO A 115 32.11 6.88 18.75
CA PRO A 115 33.05 7.90 18.29
C PRO A 115 33.58 7.63 16.88
N ALA A 116 33.83 6.35 16.57
CA ALA A 116 34.30 5.95 15.24
C ALA A 116 33.20 6.09 14.17
N MET A 117 31.94 5.81 14.53
CA MET A 117 30.80 6.08 13.64
C MET A 117 30.56 7.57 13.43
N ALA A 118 30.77 8.40 14.47
CA ALA A 118 30.60 9.85 14.41
C ALA A 118 31.57 10.52 13.41
N MET A 119 32.70 9.88 13.09
CA MET A 119 33.58 10.33 12.00
C MET A 119 32.90 10.30 10.63
N SER A 120 31.88 9.47 10.44
CA SER A 120 31.13 9.39 9.18
C SER A 120 30.17 10.57 9.00
N HIS A 121 29.59 11.08 10.10
CA HIS A 121 28.70 12.24 10.06
C HIS A 121 28.51 12.85 11.47
N PRO A 122 28.57 14.19 11.64
CA PRO A 122 28.47 14.84 12.96
C PRO A 122 27.20 14.50 13.75
N ARG A 123 26.10 14.26 13.02
CA ARG A 123 24.79 14.00 13.63
C ARG A 123 24.56 12.57 14.09
N VAL A 124 25.49 11.64 13.84
CA VAL A 124 25.40 10.25 14.34
C VAL A 124 25.18 10.20 15.85
N ASN A 125 25.80 11.12 16.60
CA ASN A 125 25.63 11.22 18.05
C ASN A 125 24.19 11.54 18.47
N VAL A 126 23.48 12.36 17.67
CA VAL A 126 22.08 12.72 17.88
C VAL A 126 21.16 11.53 17.54
N PHE A 127 21.55 10.73 16.54
CA PHE A 127 20.80 9.56 16.07
C PHE A 127 21.20 8.23 16.73
N ARG A 128 21.99 8.27 17.82
CA ARG A 128 22.44 7.06 18.52
C ARG A 128 21.29 6.13 18.89
N ASN A 129 20.22 6.68 19.47
CA ASN A 129 19.08 5.89 19.95
C ASN A 129 18.28 5.28 18.79
N HIS A 130 18.33 5.88 17.60
CA HIS A 130 17.81 5.30 16.37
C HIS A 130 18.68 4.13 15.90
N LEU A 131 20.00 4.29 15.92
CA LEU A 131 20.94 3.30 15.44
C LEU A 131 21.02 2.06 16.35
N PHE A 132 20.94 2.23 17.67
CA PHE A 132 21.09 1.17 18.66
C PHE A 132 19.77 0.84 19.40
N SER A 133 18.63 1.06 18.77
CA SER A 133 17.34 0.73 19.39
C SER A 133 17.23 -0.75 19.74
N ALA A 134 16.80 -1.08 20.95
CA ALA A 134 16.52 -2.45 21.38
C ALA A 134 15.41 -3.15 20.54
N LYS A 135 14.65 -2.39 19.75
CA LYS A 135 13.58 -2.88 18.86
C LYS A 135 14.12 -3.42 17.52
N ILE A 136 15.34 -3.04 17.11
CA ILE A 136 15.94 -3.42 15.82
C ILE A 136 17.27 -4.13 16.10
N PRO A 137 17.58 -5.25 15.42
CA PRO A 137 18.89 -5.87 15.56
C PRO A 137 19.99 -4.84 15.19
N SER A 138 21.00 -4.75 16.07
CA SER A 138 22.19 -3.94 15.85
C SER A 138 23.12 -4.58 14.83
N LEU A 139 23.15 -5.92 14.79
CA LEU A 139 23.84 -6.70 13.77
C LEU A 139 23.02 -7.97 13.45
N ARG A 140 22.86 -8.29 12.16
CA ARG A 140 22.30 -9.56 11.66
C ARG A 140 23.37 -10.30 10.87
N LEU A 141 23.64 -11.55 11.25
CA LEU A 141 24.55 -12.44 10.52
C LEU A 141 23.77 -13.67 10.04
N GLY A 142 23.82 -13.98 8.75
CA GLY A 142 23.38 -15.28 8.27
C GLY A 142 24.39 -16.34 8.65
N ILE A 143 23.99 -17.41 9.33
CA ILE A 143 24.88 -18.53 9.66
C ILE A 143 24.41 -19.79 8.96
N CYS A 144 25.36 -20.59 8.49
CA CYS A 144 25.08 -21.86 7.84
C CYS A 144 25.58 -23.02 8.71
N VAL A 145 24.67 -23.89 9.12
CA VAL A 145 24.94 -25.06 9.96
C VAL A 145 24.36 -26.32 9.33
N LEU A 146 24.64 -27.49 9.90
CA LEU A 146 23.98 -28.73 9.48
C LEU A 146 22.58 -28.82 10.09
N ASN A 147 21.61 -29.38 9.36
CA ASN A 147 20.22 -29.56 9.77
C ASN A 147 19.99 -30.59 10.90
N TYR A 148 21.03 -30.97 11.65
CA TYR A 148 20.93 -31.83 12.83
C TYR A 148 20.48 -31.09 14.09
N CYS A 149 20.64 -29.76 14.12
CA CYS A 149 20.27 -28.93 15.26
C CYS A 149 18.99 -28.15 14.93
N THR A 150 18.07 -28.09 15.88
CA THR A 150 16.91 -27.21 15.82
C THR A 150 17.28 -25.77 16.19
N GLU A 151 16.44 -24.79 15.83
CA GLU A 151 16.61 -23.39 16.18
C GLU A 151 16.80 -23.19 17.71
N GLN A 152 16.06 -23.94 18.53
CA GLN A 152 16.14 -23.89 19.99
C GLN A 152 17.48 -24.42 20.53
N GLU A 153 17.99 -25.51 19.94
CA GLU A 153 19.30 -26.07 20.31
C GLU A 153 20.44 -25.13 19.91
N LEU A 154 20.36 -24.51 18.73
CA LEU A 154 21.31 -23.48 18.30
C LEU A 154 21.32 -22.28 19.26
N GLN A 155 20.14 -21.85 19.73
CA GLN A 155 20.04 -20.82 20.75
C GLN A 155 20.69 -21.24 22.08
N ALA A 156 20.47 -22.48 22.53
CA ALA A 156 21.07 -23.02 23.74
C ALA A 156 22.61 -23.06 23.65
N LEU A 157 23.14 -23.46 22.49
CA LEU A 157 24.58 -23.47 22.22
C LEU A 157 25.19 -22.07 22.30
N ILE A 158 24.56 -21.08 21.68
CA ILE A 158 25.03 -19.69 21.72
C ILE A 158 25.00 -19.15 23.16
N ASN A 159 23.94 -19.42 23.91
CA ASN A 159 23.82 -19.00 25.31
C ASN A 159 24.89 -19.63 26.21
N ALA A 160 25.38 -20.83 25.89
CA ALA A 160 26.44 -21.49 26.64
C ALA A 160 27.85 -20.92 26.33
N VAL A 161 28.06 -20.42 25.11
CA VAL A 161 29.35 -19.90 24.66
C VAL A 161 29.51 -18.40 24.98
N VAL A 162 28.44 -17.63 24.76
CA VAL A 162 28.46 -16.17 24.77
C VAL A 162 28.09 -15.62 26.17
N PRO A 163 28.76 -14.55 26.66
CA PRO A 163 28.43 -13.94 27.95
C PRO A 163 26.98 -13.46 28.03
N ARG A 164 26.36 -13.56 29.21
CA ARG A 164 24.95 -13.17 29.45
C ARG A 164 24.65 -11.70 29.12
N GLN A 165 25.65 -10.83 29.10
CA GLN A 165 25.51 -9.41 28.77
C GLN A 165 25.24 -9.16 27.27
N VAL A 166 25.54 -10.13 26.40
CA VAL A 166 25.35 -10.02 24.95
C VAL A 166 24.05 -10.74 24.57
N ARG A 167 23.05 -9.98 24.11
CA ARG A 167 21.77 -10.55 23.69
C ARG A 167 21.83 -10.99 22.23
N LEU A 168 22.05 -12.29 22.01
CA LEU A 168 21.98 -12.94 20.71
C LEU A 168 20.72 -13.79 20.57
N ARG A 169 20.11 -13.77 19.38
CA ARG A 169 18.97 -14.60 19.03
C ARG A 169 19.20 -15.34 17.72
N VAL A 170 18.94 -16.64 17.70
CA VAL A 170 18.84 -17.44 16.49
C VAL A 170 17.38 -17.44 16.07
N GLU A 171 17.10 -16.98 14.86
CA GLU A 171 15.75 -16.92 14.33
C GLU A 171 15.74 -17.31 12.85
N ASN A 172 14.58 -17.80 12.39
CA ASN A 172 14.28 -18.04 10.98
C ASN A 172 15.19 -19.09 10.32
N CYS A 173 15.41 -20.20 11.00
CA CYS A 173 16.13 -21.33 10.40
C CYS A 173 15.33 -21.96 9.24
N VAL A 174 15.97 -22.14 8.09
CA VAL A 174 15.41 -22.71 6.85
C VAL A 174 16.40 -23.70 6.25
N ASP A 175 15.91 -24.86 5.81
CA ASP A 175 16.66 -25.86 5.08
C ASP A 175 16.26 -25.89 3.59
N GLY A 176 16.97 -26.67 2.79
CA GLY A 176 16.74 -26.78 1.34
C GLY A 176 15.50 -27.58 0.93
N ASP A 177 14.61 -27.94 1.86
CA ASP A 177 13.38 -28.67 1.52
C ASP A 177 12.25 -27.69 1.19
N PHE A 178 11.69 -27.82 -0.01
CA PHE A 178 10.53 -27.02 -0.39
C PHE A 178 9.32 -27.45 0.44
N PRO A 179 8.67 -26.51 1.16
CA PRO A 179 7.48 -26.85 1.92
C PRO A 179 6.39 -27.30 0.96
N SER A 180 5.71 -28.39 1.30
CA SER A 180 4.54 -28.84 0.55
C SER A 180 3.42 -27.80 0.65
N LEU A 181 2.61 -27.70 -0.41
CA LEU A 181 1.49 -26.76 -0.44
C LEU A 181 0.51 -27.06 0.70
N SER A 182 0.25 -26.07 1.53
CA SER A 182 -0.77 -26.17 2.58
C SER A 182 -2.16 -26.34 1.97
N ARG A 183 -3.10 -26.95 2.73
CA ARG A 183 -4.52 -27.08 2.32
C ARG A 183 -5.12 -25.74 1.87
N THR A 184 -4.77 -24.65 2.55
CA THR A 184 -5.20 -23.29 2.19
C THR A 184 -4.65 -22.84 0.83
N GLN A 185 -3.37 -23.09 0.55
CA GLN A 185 -2.76 -22.74 -0.74
C GLN A 185 -3.34 -23.57 -1.89
N VAL A 186 -3.65 -24.84 -1.66
CA VAL A 186 -4.36 -25.67 -2.65
C VAL A 186 -5.74 -25.10 -2.98
N PHE A 187 -6.50 -24.69 -1.96
CA PHE A 187 -7.80 -24.03 -2.17
C PHE A 187 -7.66 -22.71 -2.95
N ILE A 188 -6.72 -21.85 -2.57
CA ILE A 188 -6.46 -20.58 -3.25
C ILE A 188 -6.07 -20.83 -4.72
N THR A 189 -5.23 -21.82 -4.99
CA THR A 189 -4.82 -22.19 -6.35
C THR A 189 -6.02 -22.62 -7.20
N SER A 190 -6.90 -23.46 -6.65
CA SER A 190 -8.14 -23.88 -7.32
C SER A 190 -9.08 -22.69 -7.60
N PHE A 191 -9.22 -21.79 -6.64
CA PHE A 191 -10.04 -20.59 -6.77
C PHE A 191 -9.50 -19.63 -7.84
N LEU A 192 -8.20 -19.34 -7.83
CA LEU A 192 -7.53 -18.52 -8.85
C LEU A 192 -7.60 -19.16 -10.24
N GLY A 193 -7.49 -20.49 -10.31
CA GLY A 193 -7.70 -21.27 -11.54
C GLY A 193 -9.11 -21.08 -12.10
N THR A 194 -10.13 -21.10 -11.24
CA THR A 194 -11.54 -20.88 -11.64
C THR A 194 -11.79 -19.47 -12.16
N ILE A 195 -11.22 -18.45 -11.49
CA ILE A 195 -11.29 -17.06 -11.98
C ILE A 195 -10.61 -16.93 -13.34
N THR A 196 -9.41 -17.51 -13.49
CA THR A 196 -8.66 -17.48 -14.75
C THR A 196 -9.45 -18.13 -15.87
N PHE A 197 -10.05 -19.29 -15.62
CA PHE A 197 -10.93 -19.97 -16.57
C PHE A 197 -12.12 -19.09 -16.99
N THR A 198 -12.77 -18.42 -16.02
CA THR A 198 -13.89 -17.51 -16.29
C THR A 198 -13.47 -16.30 -17.13
N ILE A 199 -12.27 -15.76 -16.91
CA ILE A 199 -11.70 -14.66 -17.71
C ILE A 199 -11.43 -15.12 -19.14
N VAL A 200 -10.84 -16.30 -19.33
CA VAL A 200 -10.60 -16.88 -20.66
C VAL A 200 -11.94 -17.07 -21.38
N LEU A 201 -12.92 -17.69 -20.73
CA LEU A 201 -14.25 -17.91 -21.30
C LEU A 201 -14.97 -16.59 -21.64
N GLY A 202 -14.90 -15.60 -20.75
CA GLY A 202 -15.47 -14.27 -20.97
C GLY A 202 -14.81 -13.53 -22.13
N THR A 203 -13.49 -13.66 -22.27
CA THR A 203 -12.72 -13.05 -23.36
C THR A 203 -13.02 -13.71 -24.70
N LEU A 204 -13.10 -15.05 -24.75
CA LEU A 204 -13.53 -15.78 -25.94
C LEU A 204 -14.94 -15.36 -26.36
N THR A 205 -15.89 -15.32 -25.41
CA THR A 205 -17.28 -14.91 -25.67
C THR A 205 -17.37 -13.50 -26.25
N ASP A 206 -16.60 -12.56 -25.71
CA ASP A 206 -16.54 -11.18 -26.21
C ASP A 206 -15.93 -11.11 -27.62
N ALA A 207 -14.83 -11.85 -27.86
CA ALA A 207 -14.18 -11.93 -29.17
C ALA A 207 -15.12 -12.52 -30.24
N PHE A 208 -15.83 -13.61 -29.93
CA PHE A 208 -16.80 -14.23 -30.84
C PHE A 208 -18.00 -13.31 -31.10
N THR A 209 -18.58 -12.72 -30.06
CA THR A 209 -19.75 -11.84 -30.24
C THR A 209 -19.40 -10.57 -31.00
N SER A 210 -18.19 -10.03 -30.80
CA SER A 210 -17.72 -8.85 -31.54
C SER A 210 -17.46 -9.15 -33.02
N ARG A 211 -17.21 -10.41 -33.39
CA ARG A 211 -17.06 -10.83 -34.80
C ARG A 211 -18.41 -11.02 -35.48
N THR A 212 -19.36 -11.68 -34.82
CA THR A 212 -20.72 -11.91 -35.37
C THR A 212 -21.56 -10.63 -35.48
N THR A 213 -21.37 -9.65 -34.60
CA THR A 213 -22.05 -8.34 -34.72
C THR A 213 -21.48 -7.43 -35.81
N LYS A 214 -20.29 -7.73 -36.36
CA LYS A 214 -19.78 -7.05 -37.56
C LYS A 214 -20.38 -7.61 -38.86
N THR A 215 -20.89 -8.84 -38.84
CA THR A 215 -21.47 -9.53 -40.01
C THR A 215 -22.99 -9.60 -40.02
N ALA A 216 -23.67 -9.36 -38.90
CA ALA A 216 -25.13 -9.35 -38.80
C ALA A 216 -25.67 -7.94 -38.50
N SER A 217 -26.73 -7.53 -39.21
CA SER A 217 -27.43 -6.25 -39.06
C SER A 217 -27.92 -5.99 -37.62
N LYS A 218 -28.07 -4.69 -37.31
CA LYS A 218 -28.38 -4.09 -35.99
C LYS A 218 -29.60 -4.66 -35.23
N GLU A 219 -30.45 -5.48 -35.84
CA GLU A 219 -31.73 -5.92 -35.25
C GLU A 219 -31.61 -7.12 -34.30
N ARG A 220 -30.54 -7.94 -34.39
CA ARG A 220 -30.39 -9.15 -33.54
C ARG A 220 -29.82 -8.88 -32.14
N SER A 221 -29.49 -7.63 -31.82
CA SER A 221 -28.87 -7.19 -30.55
C SER A 221 -29.75 -7.32 -29.31
N LYS A 222 -31.04 -7.65 -29.43
CA LYS A 222 -31.99 -7.69 -28.29
C LYS A 222 -32.04 -9.05 -27.56
N CYS A 223 -31.36 -10.09 -28.04
CA CYS A 223 -31.43 -11.43 -27.46
C CYS A 223 -30.09 -11.93 -26.91
N THR A 224 -29.36 -11.10 -26.16
CA THR A 224 -28.26 -11.59 -25.32
C THR A 224 -28.82 -12.06 -23.99
N THR A 225 -28.69 -13.35 -23.71
CA THR A 225 -29.00 -13.95 -22.40
C THR A 225 -28.13 -13.30 -21.30
N GLY A 226 -28.68 -13.12 -20.09
CA GLY A 226 -27.96 -12.49 -18.97
C GLY A 226 -26.63 -13.18 -18.61
N LEU A 227 -26.49 -14.47 -18.93
CA LEU A 227 -25.24 -15.23 -18.83
C LEU A 227 -24.13 -14.66 -19.73
N VAL A 228 -24.45 -14.30 -20.98
CA VAL A 228 -23.48 -13.76 -21.95
C VAL A 228 -22.98 -12.38 -21.49
N GLU A 229 -23.86 -11.55 -20.93
CA GLU A 229 -23.49 -10.23 -20.41
C GLU A 229 -22.64 -10.34 -19.13
N THR A 230 -22.94 -11.33 -18.29
CA THR A 230 -22.13 -11.68 -17.11
C THR A 230 -20.73 -12.13 -17.53
N LEU A 231 -20.61 -13.05 -18.49
CA LEU A 231 -19.31 -13.52 -18.99
C LEU A 231 -18.48 -12.41 -19.63
N LYS A 232 -19.11 -11.50 -20.40
CA LYS A 232 -18.43 -10.32 -20.96
C LYS A 232 -17.88 -9.36 -19.90
N SER A 233 -18.38 -9.43 -18.66
CA SER A 233 -17.84 -8.63 -17.55
C SER A 233 -16.40 -9.03 -17.18
N PHE A 234 -16.03 -10.28 -17.44
CA PHE A 234 -14.68 -10.82 -17.21
C PHE A 234 -13.77 -10.72 -18.44
N SER A 235 -14.24 -10.19 -19.58
CA SER A 235 -13.45 -10.07 -20.80
C SER A 235 -12.26 -9.12 -20.63
N VAL A 236 -11.04 -9.62 -20.91
CA VAL A 236 -9.82 -8.82 -20.94
C VAL A 236 -9.93 -7.71 -21.99
N ILE A 237 -10.43 -8.00 -23.19
CA ILE A 237 -10.54 -7.03 -24.29
C ILE A 237 -11.41 -5.84 -23.87
N SER A 238 -12.59 -6.12 -23.31
CA SER A 238 -13.53 -5.08 -22.86
C SER A 238 -12.95 -4.28 -21.70
N ASN A 239 -12.34 -4.94 -20.71
CA ASN A 239 -11.78 -4.30 -19.53
C ASN A 239 -10.56 -3.44 -19.89
N THR A 240 -9.68 -3.90 -20.77
CA THR A 240 -8.51 -3.13 -21.24
C THR A 240 -8.92 -1.95 -22.11
N ARG A 241 -9.92 -2.09 -22.99
CA ARG A 241 -10.48 -0.93 -23.72
C ARG A 241 -11.08 0.11 -22.78
N MET A 242 -11.77 -0.34 -21.74
CA MET A 242 -12.30 0.54 -20.70
C MET A 242 -11.15 1.28 -19.97
N LEU A 243 -10.08 0.57 -19.62
CA LEU A 243 -8.89 1.15 -18.96
C LEU A 243 -8.20 2.21 -19.83
N LEU A 244 -8.10 1.99 -21.14
CA LEU A 244 -7.47 2.90 -22.10
C LEU A 244 -8.40 4.01 -22.62
N SER A 245 -9.68 3.99 -22.26
CA SER A 245 -10.66 4.97 -22.76
C SER A 245 -10.35 6.39 -22.28
N ILE A 246 -10.45 7.39 -23.17
CA ILE A 246 -10.20 8.79 -22.83
C ILE A 246 -11.40 9.63 -23.25
N ALA A 247 -11.86 10.53 -22.37
CA ALA A 247 -12.92 11.47 -22.69
C ALA A 247 -12.43 12.48 -23.76
N LYS A 248 -13.04 12.41 -24.94
CA LYS A 248 -12.74 13.31 -26.08
C LYS A 248 -13.70 14.49 -26.18
N ASP A 249 -14.92 14.33 -25.69
CA ASP A 249 -15.95 15.36 -25.75
C ASP A 249 -15.62 16.52 -24.80
N LYS A 250 -15.27 17.68 -25.38
CA LYS A 250 -14.89 18.91 -24.67
C LYS A 250 -16.01 19.46 -23.79
N GLY A 251 -17.28 19.20 -24.12
CA GLY A 251 -18.44 19.65 -23.34
C GLY A 251 -18.71 18.81 -22.10
N SER A 252 -18.21 17.57 -22.06
CA SER A 252 -18.47 16.64 -20.97
C SER A 252 -17.74 17.01 -19.67
N ASP A 253 -18.39 16.74 -18.52
CA ASP A 253 -17.72 16.84 -17.22
C ASP A 253 -16.50 15.91 -17.11
N SER A 254 -16.51 14.79 -17.85
CA SER A 254 -15.38 13.85 -17.87
C SER A 254 -14.14 14.47 -18.50
N HIS A 255 -14.31 15.33 -19.51
CA HIS A 255 -13.21 16.12 -20.07
C HIS A 255 -12.81 17.26 -19.13
N ARG A 256 -13.77 17.95 -18.50
CA ARG A 256 -13.49 19.04 -17.55
C ARG A 256 -12.62 18.60 -16.39
N TYR A 257 -12.88 17.43 -15.81
CA TYR A 257 -12.13 16.91 -14.66
C TYR A 257 -10.97 15.99 -15.05
N ARG A 258 -10.54 16.02 -16.31
CA ARG A 258 -9.46 15.15 -16.80
C ARG A 258 -8.12 15.41 -16.10
N PHE A 259 -7.86 16.64 -15.66
CA PHE A 259 -6.66 17.00 -14.88
C PHE A 259 -6.50 16.19 -13.58
N LEU A 260 -7.60 15.66 -13.02
CA LEU A 260 -7.55 14.80 -11.83
C LEU A 260 -6.77 13.51 -12.10
N HIS A 261 -6.68 13.05 -13.35
CA HIS A 261 -5.83 11.91 -13.71
C HIS A 261 -4.35 12.22 -13.50
N GLY A 262 -3.87 13.38 -13.95
CA GLY A 262 -2.49 13.81 -13.70
C GLY A 262 -2.18 13.95 -12.21
N ILE A 263 -3.09 14.56 -11.44
CA ILE A 263 -2.93 14.70 -9.99
C ILE A 263 -2.79 13.32 -9.32
N ARG A 264 -3.67 12.36 -9.66
CA ARG A 264 -3.61 11.00 -9.10
C ARG A 264 -2.32 10.28 -9.46
N PHE A 265 -1.90 10.36 -10.72
CA PHE A 265 -0.69 9.70 -11.20
C PHE A 265 0.57 10.24 -10.49
N LEU A 266 0.71 11.57 -10.42
CA LEU A 266 1.85 12.19 -9.75
C LEU A 266 1.83 11.89 -8.25
N SER A 267 0.65 11.94 -7.61
CA SER A 267 0.52 11.67 -6.17
C SER A 267 0.86 10.22 -5.81
N ILE A 268 0.37 9.22 -6.56
CA ILE A 268 0.74 7.82 -6.27
C ILE A 268 2.22 7.57 -6.52
N THR A 269 2.77 8.16 -7.59
CA THR A 269 4.21 8.07 -7.87
C THR A 269 5.02 8.65 -6.71
N TRP A 270 4.59 9.79 -6.17
CA TRP A 270 5.23 10.46 -5.06
C TRP A 270 5.17 9.66 -3.76
N VAL A 271 4.02 9.05 -3.46
CA VAL A 271 3.85 8.13 -2.32
C VAL A 271 4.81 6.94 -2.40
N VAL A 272 4.91 6.30 -3.57
CA VAL A 272 5.82 5.17 -3.79
C VAL A 272 7.27 5.57 -3.59
N VAL A 273 7.69 6.73 -4.12
CA VAL A 273 9.05 7.27 -3.91
C VAL A 273 9.31 7.52 -2.42
N GLY A 274 8.37 8.14 -1.71
CA GLY A 274 8.46 8.38 -0.27
C GLY A 274 8.67 7.08 0.52
N HIS A 275 7.92 6.02 0.20
CA HIS A 275 8.07 4.72 0.84
C HIS A 275 9.35 3.98 0.46
N CYS A 276 9.85 4.08 -0.77
CA CYS A 276 11.11 3.45 -1.16
C CYS A 276 12.31 4.03 -0.42
N TYR A 277 12.34 5.35 -0.23
CA TYR A 277 13.37 6.01 0.59
C TYR A 277 13.14 5.86 2.09
N GLY A 278 11.87 5.74 2.51
CA GLY A 278 11.49 5.77 3.91
C GLY A 278 11.29 4.41 4.58
N SER A 279 11.43 3.30 3.85
CA SER A 279 11.25 1.95 4.42
C SER A 279 12.49 1.52 5.19
N PRO A 280 12.43 1.40 6.54
CA PRO A 280 13.57 0.95 7.33
C PRO A 280 13.86 -0.52 7.04
N SER A 281 15.12 -0.86 6.78
CA SER A 281 15.60 -2.23 6.64
C SER A 281 17.10 -2.29 6.92
N ASP A 282 17.53 -3.35 7.61
CA ASP A 282 18.92 -3.70 7.86
C ASP A 282 19.61 -4.34 6.65
N THR A 283 18.85 -4.69 5.60
CA THR A 283 19.37 -5.11 4.28
C THR A 283 20.13 -3.97 3.56
N TRP A 284 19.84 -2.71 3.91
CA TRP A 284 20.60 -1.57 3.39
C TRP A 284 21.96 -1.45 4.07
N SER A 285 23.02 -1.37 3.27
CA SER A 285 24.35 -1.00 3.74
C SER A 285 24.54 0.51 3.83
N ARG A 286 25.44 0.94 4.71
CA ARG A 286 25.76 2.36 4.98
C ARG A 286 24.55 3.21 5.36
N VAL A 287 23.75 2.76 6.32
CA VAL A 287 22.52 3.45 6.76
C VAL A 287 22.78 4.89 7.20
N VAL A 288 24.01 5.27 7.57
CA VAL A 288 24.39 6.69 7.84
C VAL A 288 24.04 7.62 6.67
N ASN A 289 24.03 7.15 5.43
CA ASN A 289 23.67 7.97 4.27
C ASN A 289 22.24 8.52 4.33
N ASN A 290 21.33 7.89 5.09
CA ASN A 290 19.98 8.43 5.33
C ASN A 290 20.03 9.81 5.99
N ILE A 291 20.94 10.01 6.95
CA ILE A 291 21.14 11.30 7.62
C ILE A 291 21.68 12.33 6.61
N ILE A 292 22.65 11.91 5.79
CA ILE A 292 23.22 12.77 4.74
C ILE A 292 22.14 13.21 3.76
N PHE A 293 21.22 12.33 3.39
CA PHE A 293 20.09 12.67 2.54
C PHE A 293 19.15 13.66 3.24
N ALA A 294 18.86 13.43 4.51
CA ALA A 294 17.98 14.29 5.31
C ALA A 294 18.48 15.74 5.46
N ASP A 295 19.79 15.98 5.38
CA ASP A 295 20.37 17.33 5.49
C ASP A 295 20.29 18.15 4.18
N ARG A 296 19.89 17.54 3.06
CA ARG A 296 19.87 18.21 1.76
C ARG A 296 18.49 18.79 1.47
N TRP A 297 18.41 20.09 1.16
CA TRP A 297 17.11 20.74 0.88
C TRP A 297 16.33 20.08 -0.27
N TYR A 298 17.00 19.63 -1.33
CA TYR A 298 16.34 19.06 -2.51
C TYR A 298 15.76 17.67 -2.26
N THR A 299 16.22 16.96 -1.22
CA THR A 299 15.66 15.64 -0.87
C THR A 299 14.35 15.78 -0.11
N MET A 300 13.99 16.98 0.40
CA MET A 300 12.76 17.22 1.17
C MET A 300 11.47 16.90 0.41
N ILE A 301 11.55 16.85 -0.92
CA ILE A 301 10.47 16.33 -1.76
C ILE A 301 10.14 14.88 -1.36
N VAL A 302 11.13 14.05 -1.04
CA VAL A 302 10.94 12.64 -0.69
C VAL A 302 10.14 12.43 0.61
N PRO A 303 10.55 12.95 1.79
CA PRO A 303 9.75 12.82 3.02
C PRO A 303 8.43 13.60 2.95
N ALA A 304 8.30 14.59 2.06
CA ALA A 304 7.00 15.20 1.79
C ALA A 304 6.03 14.26 1.04
N GLY A 305 6.49 13.11 0.52
CA GLY A 305 5.66 12.10 -0.16
C GLY A 305 4.48 11.58 0.66
N PHE A 306 4.53 11.63 2.00
CA PHE A 306 3.40 11.29 2.87
C PHE A 306 2.19 12.23 2.67
N ILE A 307 2.42 13.47 2.23
CA ILE A 307 1.35 14.43 1.86
C ILE A 307 0.66 14.03 0.55
N GLY A 308 1.30 13.17 -0.27
CA GLY A 308 0.67 12.58 -1.44
C GLY A 308 -0.61 11.80 -1.08
N VAL A 309 -0.67 11.19 0.10
CA VAL A 309 -1.86 10.50 0.61
C VAL A 309 -3.02 11.48 0.88
N ASP A 310 -2.73 12.66 1.44
CA ASP A 310 -3.72 13.71 1.67
C ASP A 310 -4.34 14.25 0.39
N THR A 311 -3.58 14.22 -0.71
CA THR A 311 -4.11 14.54 -2.04
C THR A 311 -5.20 13.55 -2.44
N PHE A 312 -5.05 12.26 -2.12
CA PHE A 312 -6.10 11.28 -2.37
C PHE A 312 -7.33 11.50 -1.48
N PHE A 313 -7.15 11.84 -0.20
CA PHE A 313 -8.27 12.20 0.68
C PHE A 313 -9.07 13.41 0.15
N PHE A 314 -8.37 14.47 -0.29
CA PHE A 314 -8.99 15.62 -0.94
C PHE A 314 -9.81 15.19 -2.17
N LEU A 315 -9.24 14.36 -3.04
CA LEU A 315 -9.91 13.86 -4.24
C LEU A 315 -11.12 12.98 -3.91
N SER A 316 -11.03 12.13 -2.88
CA SER A 316 -12.12 11.28 -2.39
C SER A 316 -13.33 12.13 -1.98
N GLY A 317 -13.11 13.15 -1.16
CA GLY A 317 -14.17 14.05 -0.73
C GLY A 317 -14.75 14.91 -1.87
N PHE A 318 -13.89 15.46 -2.74
CA PHE A 318 -14.33 16.23 -3.92
C PHE A 318 -15.24 15.40 -4.84
N LEU A 319 -14.83 14.17 -5.17
CA LEU A 319 -15.58 13.31 -6.08
C LEU A 319 -16.87 12.77 -5.46
N LEU A 320 -16.89 12.57 -4.14
CA LEU A 320 -18.10 12.23 -3.42
C LEU A 320 -19.14 13.35 -3.53
N ALA A 321 -18.74 14.59 -3.26
CA ALA A 321 -19.60 15.76 -3.38
C ALA A 321 -20.14 15.91 -4.80
N TYR A 322 -19.26 15.78 -5.80
CA TYR A 322 -19.65 15.82 -7.22
C TYR A 322 -20.74 14.80 -7.58
N ALA A 323 -20.62 13.56 -7.14
CA ALA A 323 -21.60 12.57 -7.53
C ALA A 323 -22.90 12.65 -6.75
N VAL A 324 -22.86 13.03 -5.47
CA VAL A 324 -24.09 13.27 -4.70
C VAL A 324 -24.87 14.43 -5.31
N ALA A 325 -24.19 15.48 -5.77
CA ALA A 325 -24.80 16.59 -6.51
C ALA A 325 -25.49 16.13 -7.81
N LYS A 326 -24.92 15.12 -8.49
CA LYS A 326 -25.52 14.53 -9.70
C LYS A 326 -26.70 13.59 -9.45
N GLN A 327 -26.90 13.09 -8.23
CA GLN A 327 -28.04 12.23 -7.94
C GLN A 327 -29.31 13.07 -7.82
N LYS A 328 -30.39 12.69 -8.51
CA LYS A 328 -31.71 13.33 -8.35
C LYS A 328 -32.44 12.83 -7.11
N GLN A 329 -32.28 11.56 -6.77
CA GLN A 329 -32.89 10.95 -5.59
C GLN A 329 -32.09 11.32 -4.33
N THR A 330 -32.80 11.47 -3.22
CA THR A 330 -32.24 11.63 -1.87
C THR A 330 -32.99 10.69 -0.94
N GLY A 331 -32.31 10.10 0.04
CA GLY A 331 -32.95 9.26 1.04
C GLY A 331 -32.14 8.04 1.48
N PRO A 332 -32.68 7.23 2.39
CA PRO A 332 -31.98 6.13 3.04
C PRO A 332 -31.60 5.00 2.06
N ILE A 333 -32.39 4.78 1.01
CA ILE A 333 -32.07 3.78 -0.02
C ILE A 333 -30.81 4.18 -0.79
N LEU A 334 -30.67 5.46 -1.16
CA LEU A 334 -29.46 5.94 -1.84
C LEU A 334 -28.24 5.81 -0.93
N PHE A 335 -28.39 6.12 0.36
CA PHE A 335 -27.34 5.92 1.35
C PHE A 335 -26.91 4.45 1.40
N ALA A 336 -27.83 3.52 1.63
CA ALA A 336 -27.52 2.09 1.71
C ALA A 336 -26.83 1.57 0.45
N VAL A 337 -27.35 1.94 -0.73
CA VAL A 337 -26.76 1.53 -2.02
C VAL A 337 -25.35 2.13 -2.19
N ALA A 338 -25.15 3.40 -1.86
CA ALA A 338 -23.83 4.03 -1.97
C ALA A 338 -22.80 3.37 -1.03
N VAL A 339 -23.22 3.03 0.20
CA VAL A 339 -22.37 2.36 1.19
C VAL A 339 -21.98 0.96 0.75
N VAL A 340 -22.94 0.13 0.35
CA VAL A 340 -22.67 -1.24 -0.10
C VAL A 340 -21.74 -1.25 -1.32
N ARG A 341 -22.00 -0.39 -2.30
CA ARG A 341 -21.17 -0.30 -3.51
C ARG A 341 -19.75 0.12 -3.20
N ARG A 342 -19.58 1.15 -2.37
CA ARG A 342 -18.24 1.59 -1.97
C ARG A 342 -17.51 0.51 -1.18
N TYR A 343 -18.20 -0.15 -0.25
CA TYR A 343 -17.62 -1.23 0.55
C TYR A 343 -17.10 -2.37 -0.34
N VAL A 344 -17.94 -2.89 -1.25
CA VAL A 344 -17.57 -3.98 -2.16
C VAL A 344 -16.40 -3.57 -3.06
N ARG A 345 -16.47 -2.38 -3.67
CA ARG A 345 -15.41 -1.89 -4.57
C ARG A 345 -14.07 -1.70 -3.85
N THR A 346 -14.09 -1.26 -2.59
CA THR A 346 -12.87 -1.04 -1.81
C THR A 346 -12.30 -2.34 -1.26
N MET A 347 -13.13 -3.33 -0.89
CA MET A 347 -12.68 -4.55 -0.20
C MET A 347 -12.27 -5.71 -1.10
N VAL A 348 -12.91 -5.87 -2.26
CA VAL A 348 -12.59 -7.02 -3.14
C VAL A 348 -11.11 -7.04 -3.56
N PRO A 349 -10.49 -5.93 -4.01
CA PRO A 349 -9.10 -5.97 -4.46
C PRO A 349 -8.06 -6.24 -3.34
N PRO A 350 -8.16 -5.66 -2.13
CA PRO A 350 -7.30 -6.03 -1.00
C PRO A 350 -7.39 -7.51 -0.62
N PHE A 351 -8.59 -8.12 -0.57
CA PHE A 351 -8.71 -9.55 -0.28
C PHE A 351 -8.10 -10.42 -1.37
N PHE A 352 -8.23 -10.01 -2.63
CA PHE A 352 -7.53 -10.66 -3.74
C PHE A 352 -6.01 -10.61 -3.57
N LEU A 353 -5.47 -9.44 -3.21
CA LEU A 353 -4.04 -9.29 -2.93
C LEU A 353 -3.58 -10.18 -1.77
N ILE A 354 -4.32 -10.24 -0.66
CA ILE A 354 -4.01 -11.13 0.47
C ILE A 354 -3.95 -12.59 0.01
N MET A 355 -4.90 -13.04 -0.82
CA MET A 355 -4.88 -14.40 -1.38
C MET A 355 -3.63 -14.64 -2.23
N CYS A 356 -3.23 -13.68 -3.07
CA CYS A 356 -1.98 -13.78 -3.84
C CYS A 356 -0.75 -13.83 -2.92
N MET A 357 -0.72 -13.04 -1.85
CA MET A 357 0.39 -13.04 -0.90
C MET A 357 0.53 -14.37 -0.14
N CYS A 358 -0.58 -15.05 0.16
CA CYS A 358 -0.55 -16.40 0.75
C CYS A 358 0.14 -17.45 -0.14
N MET A 359 0.26 -17.19 -1.45
CA MET A 359 0.93 -18.08 -2.42
C MET A 359 2.42 -17.77 -2.59
N LEU A 360 2.89 -16.58 -2.20
CA LEU A 360 4.29 -16.19 -2.37
C LEU A 360 5.31 -17.12 -1.70
N PRO A 361 5.09 -17.68 -0.49
CA PRO A 361 6.05 -18.61 0.11
C PRO A 361 6.33 -19.86 -0.73
N ALA A 362 5.40 -20.24 -1.61
CA ALA A 362 5.57 -21.41 -2.49
C ALA A 362 6.50 -21.12 -3.69
N ILE A 363 6.77 -19.85 -4.00
CA ILE A 363 7.55 -19.44 -5.17
C ILE A 363 8.73 -18.51 -4.82
N THR A 364 8.83 -18.07 -3.57
CA THR A 364 9.91 -17.20 -3.10
C THR A 364 10.57 -17.76 -1.85
N SER A 365 11.90 -17.74 -1.85
CA SER A 365 12.76 -18.00 -0.70
C SER A 365 13.76 -16.86 -0.49
N GLY A 366 14.34 -16.78 0.70
CA GLY A 366 15.42 -15.88 1.01
C GLY A 366 15.73 -15.81 2.51
N PRO A 367 16.80 -15.09 2.90
CA PRO A 367 17.30 -15.02 4.27
C PRO A 367 16.25 -14.68 5.34
N ASP A 368 15.32 -13.76 5.04
CA ASP A 368 14.33 -13.26 6.01
C ASP A 368 12.89 -13.54 5.56
N ALA A 369 12.73 -14.36 4.51
CA ALA A 369 11.43 -14.67 3.91
C ALA A 369 10.50 -15.37 4.90
N LYS A 370 11.02 -16.33 5.68
CA LYS A 370 10.25 -17.06 6.69
C LYS A 370 9.65 -16.11 7.73
N ALA A 371 10.47 -15.22 8.30
CA ALA A 371 10.03 -14.22 9.28
C ALA A 371 8.93 -13.32 8.70
N TYR A 372 9.13 -12.86 7.46
CA TYR A 372 8.16 -12.02 6.77
C TYR A 372 6.80 -12.71 6.61
N PHE A 373 6.78 -13.95 6.13
CA PHE A 373 5.52 -14.67 5.90
C PHE A 373 4.85 -15.16 7.18
N ASP A 374 5.61 -15.60 8.19
CA ASP A 374 5.07 -15.99 9.50
C ASP A 374 4.35 -14.80 10.16
N ASN A 375 4.98 -13.62 10.12
CA ASN A 375 4.37 -12.39 10.59
C ASN A 375 3.13 -12.02 9.73
N PHE A 376 3.16 -12.25 8.41
CA PHE A 376 2.01 -11.94 7.53
C PHE A 376 0.79 -12.78 7.93
N TYR A 377 0.99 -14.08 8.11
CA TYR A 377 -0.08 -14.98 8.54
C TYR A 377 -0.61 -14.64 9.93
N TYR A 378 0.28 -14.27 10.87
CA TYR A 378 -0.10 -13.81 12.19
C TYR A 378 -0.99 -12.56 12.12
N GLU A 379 -0.54 -11.53 11.40
CA GLU A 379 -1.25 -10.26 11.26
C GLU A 379 -2.62 -10.45 10.59
N VAL A 380 -2.70 -11.23 9.52
CA VAL A 380 -3.98 -11.55 8.86
C VAL A 380 -4.91 -12.28 9.82
N LYS A 381 -4.43 -13.30 10.54
CA LYS A 381 -5.25 -14.07 11.51
C LYS A 381 -5.72 -13.20 12.67
N LYS A 382 -4.91 -12.26 13.13
CA LYS A 382 -5.22 -11.37 14.26
C LYS A 382 -6.18 -10.24 13.87
N HIS A 383 -5.94 -9.60 12.73
CA HIS A 383 -6.57 -8.31 12.39
C HIS A 383 -7.62 -8.36 11.27
N TRP A 384 -7.96 -9.54 10.72
CA TRP A 384 -8.97 -9.65 9.65
C TRP A 384 -10.33 -9.02 10.00
N LYS A 385 -10.76 -9.08 11.28
CA LYS A 385 -12.01 -8.48 11.74
C LYS A 385 -11.97 -6.95 11.63
N SER A 386 -10.88 -6.33 12.07
CA SER A 386 -10.70 -4.87 11.96
C SER A 386 -10.63 -4.42 10.51
N LEU A 387 -10.04 -5.23 9.62
CA LEU A 387 -10.04 -4.98 8.18
C LEU A 387 -11.47 -5.02 7.60
N LEU A 388 -12.27 -6.04 7.94
CA LEU A 388 -13.66 -6.12 7.48
C LEU A 388 -14.51 -4.96 7.99
N LEU A 389 -14.33 -4.57 9.25
CA LEU A 389 -15.09 -3.48 9.89
C LEU A 389 -14.61 -2.07 9.49
N GLN A 390 -13.56 -1.93 8.68
CA GLN A 390 -12.96 -0.65 8.31
C GLN A 390 -12.49 0.18 9.52
N VAL A 391 -11.86 -0.48 10.49
CA VAL A 391 -11.28 0.14 11.70
C VAL A 391 -9.81 -0.22 11.90
N ASN A 392 -9.12 -0.64 10.83
CA ASN A 392 -7.72 -1.05 10.90
C ASN A 392 -6.78 0.10 11.30
N ASN A 393 -7.21 1.34 11.12
CA ASN A 393 -6.49 2.53 11.56
C ASN A 393 -6.42 2.68 13.10
N TYR A 394 -7.22 1.92 13.86
CA TYR A 394 -7.21 1.87 15.32
C TYR A 394 -6.50 0.65 15.92
N ASN A 395 -5.91 -0.19 15.07
CA ASN A 395 -5.16 -1.36 15.55
C ASN A 395 -3.79 -0.89 16.04
N HIS A 396 -3.72 -0.51 17.31
CA HIS A 396 -2.53 0.03 17.98
C HIS A 396 -1.86 -0.96 18.91
N GLU A 397 -2.08 -2.27 18.74
CA GLU A 397 -1.35 -3.21 19.57
C GLU A 397 0.14 -3.15 19.23
N ASP A 398 0.84 -2.41 20.09
CA ASP A 398 2.26 -2.44 20.32
C ASP A 398 2.61 -3.91 20.62
N ASN A 399 2.88 -4.70 19.58
CA ASN A 399 3.26 -6.11 19.70
C ASN A 399 4.57 -6.31 20.51
N GLY A 400 5.05 -5.31 21.27
CA GLY A 400 6.36 -5.26 21.92
C GLY A 400 7.54 -5.34 20.96
N SER A 401 7.27 -5.60 19.67
CA SER A 401 8.25 -5.95 18.65
C SER A 401 8.80 -4.73 17.93
N GLY A 402 8.17 -3.56 18.05
CA GLY A 402 8.67 -2.35 17.42
C GLY A 402 8.76 -2.44 15.90
N LYS A 403 7.84 -3.17 15.26
CA LYS A 403 7.77 -3.33 13.80
C LYS A 403 6.46 -2.75 13.26
N LEU A 404 6.47 -2.24 12.04
CA LEU A 404 5.24 -1.92 11.30
C LEU A 404 4.51 -3.22 10.96
N PRO A 405 3.16 -3.26 10.98
CA PRO A 405 2.42 -4.39 10.43
C PRO A 405 2.78 -4.56 8.95
N ILE A 406 2.65 -5.77 8.42
CA ILE A 406 3.07 -6.10 7.05
C ILE A 406 2.19 -5.42 5.99
N LEU A 407 0.95 -5.11 6.34
CA LEU A 407 0.01 -4.38 5.49
C LEU A 407 -0.33 -3.03 6.13
N PRO A 408 0.65 -2.15 6.38
CA PRO A 408 0.42 -0.97 7.19
C PRO A 408 -0.55 -0.03 6.49
N HIS A 409 -0.44 0.10 5.17
CA HIS A 409 -1.26 0.96 4.32
C HIS A 409 -2.78 0.68 4.32
N PHE A 410 -3.27 -0.37 4.98
CA PHE A 410 -4.70 -0.61 5.15
C PHE A 410 -5.40 0.37 6.09
N TRP A 411 -4.65 1.11 6.93
CA TRP A 411 -5.21 2.22 7.72
C TRP A 411 -5.96 3.23 6.83
N TYR A 412 -5.42 3.52 5.63
CA TYR A 412 -5.99 4.48 4.69
C TYR A 412 -7.37 4.05 4.19
N LEU A 413 -7.54 2.75 3.89
CA LEU A 413 -8.82 2.21 3.40
C LEU A 413 -9.91 2.39 4.45
N SER A 414 -9.57 2.08 5.71
CA SER A 414 -10.46 2.24 6.86
C SER A 414 -10.85 3.71 7.05
N LEU A 415 -9.85 4.60 7.03
CA LEU A 415 -10.04 6.02 7.25
C LEU A 415 -10.84 6.69 6.12
N ASP A 416 -10.54 6.36 4.85
CA ASP A 416 -11.28 6.84 3.69
C ASP A 416 -12.76 6.40 3.72
N PHE A 417 -13.04 5.18 4.19
CA PHE A 417 -14.40 4.69 4.37
C PHE A 417 -15.14 5.42 5.51
N GLN A 418 -14.48 5.67 6.64
CA GLN A 418 -15.04 6.44 7.76
C GLN A 418 -15.42 7.86 7.33
N PHE A 419 -14.50 8.56 6.65
CA PHE A 419 -14.77 9.89 6.12
C PHE A 419 -15.85 9.89 5.04
N PHE A 420 -15.91 8.85 4.22
CA PHE A 420 -17.00 8.68 3.26
C PHE A 420 -18.36 8.62 3.94
N LEU A 421 -18.51 7.82 5.01
CA LEU A 421 -19.79 7.71 5.72
C LEU A 421 -20.23 9.06 6.29
N ILE A 422 -19.33 9.74 7.01
CA ILE A 422 -19.60 11.06 7.61
C ILE A 422 -20.03 12.06 6.53
N THR A 423 -19.26 12.13 5.44
CA THR A 423 -19.48 13.12 4.38
C THR A 423 -20.73 12.81 3.57
N LEU A 424 -21.01 11.53 3.30
CA LEU A 424 -22.23 11.11 2.62
C LEU A 424 -23.47 11.51 3.43
N ILE A 425 -23.47 11.30 4.75
CA ILE A 425 -24.57 11.71 5.63
C ILE A 425 -24.77 13.22 5.55
N ILE A 426 -23.71 14.00 5.75
CA ILE A 426 -23.77 15.47 5.73
C ILE A 426 -24.30 15.98 4.38
N LEU A 427 -23.79 15.46 3.26
CA LEU A 427 -24.21 15.87 1.92
C LEU A 427 -25.65 15.47 1.60
N LEU A 428 -26.13 14.32 2.06
CA LEU A 428 -27.51 13.89 1.82
C LEU A 428 -28.52 14.67 2.66
N VAL A 429 -28.21 14.94 3.94
CA VAL A 429 -29.08 15.69 4.86
C VAL A 429 -29.13 17.18 4.51
N LEU A 430 -27.98 17.77 4.16
CA LEU A 430 -27.84 19.22 3.96
C LEU A 430 -27.70 19.62 2.50
N LYS A 431 -28.18 18.77 1.57
CA LYS A 431 -28.07 19.00 0.13
C LYS A 431 -28.64 20.35 -0.31
N SER A 432 -29.72 20.80 0.32
CA SER A 432 -30.41 22.06 0.02
C SER A 432 -29.77 23.31 0.65
N LYS A 433 -28.82 23.14 1.59
CA LYS A 433 -28.23 24.23 2.37
C LYS A 433 -26.70 24.32 2.20
N PRO A 434 -26.19 24.59 0.98
CA PRO A 434 -24.75 24.49 0.68
C PRO A 434 -23.86 25.37 1.55
N ARG A 435 -24.32 26.56 1.99
CA ARG A 435 -23.56 27.44 2.90
C ARG A 435 -23.34 26.80 4.27
N PHE A 436 -24.38 26.15 4.80
CA PHE A 436 -24.31 25.48 6.09
C PHE A 436 -23.47 24.20 5.99
N THR A 437 -23.57 23.48 4.87
CA THR A 437 -22.70 22.34 4.55
C THR A 437 -21.22 22.74 4.52
N ILE A 438 -20.87 23.86 3.87
CA ILE A 438 -19.50 24.40 3.87
C ILE A 438 -19.07 24.74 5.30
N ALA A 439 -19.92 25.40 6.09
CA ALA A 439 -19.61 25.76 7.47
C ALA A 439 -19.32 24.53 8.34
N ILE A 440 -20.09 23.45 8.20
CA ILE A 440 -19.85 22.18 8.91
C ILE A 440 -18.52 21.56 8.51
N PHE A 441 -18.21 21.46 7.21
CA PHE A 441 -16.93 20.91 6.78
C PHE A 441 -15.74 21.77 7.20
N ALA A 442 -15.89 23.10 7.22
CA ALA A 442 -14.88 24.01 7.74
C ALA A 442 -14.70 23.83 9.26
N PHE A 443 -15.78 23.68 10.00
CA PHE A 443 -15.74 23.37 11.43
C PHE A 443 -15.02 22.04 11.69
N LEU A 444 -15.38 20.97 10.98
CA LEU A 444 -14.71 19.67 11.11
C LEU A 444 -13.22 19.72 10.74
N THR A 445 -12.85 20.56 9.78
CA THR A 445 -11.44 20.82 9.42
C THR A 445 -10.67 21.46 10.58
N LEU A 446 -11.25 22.49 11.21
CA LEU A 446 -10.65 23.18 12.35
C LEU A 446 -10.57 22.27 13.58
N VAL A 447 -11.63 21.51 13.86
CA VAL A 447 -11.64 20.53 14.96
C VAL A 447 -10.61 19.44 14.73
N GLY A 448 -10.51 18.88 13.52
CA GLY A 448 -9.49 17.87 13.20
C GLY A 448 -8.06 18.39 13.42
N SER A 449 -7.79 19.62 12.96
CA SER A 449 -6.49 20.27 13.13
C SER A 449 -6.18 20.59 14.60
N ALA A 450 -7.18 21.02 15.37
CA ALA A 450 -7.06 21.29 16.80
C ALA A 450 -6.80 20.00 17.60
N VAL A 451 -7.57 18.94 17.34
CA VAL A 451 -7.38 17.63 17.99
C VAL A 451 -6.02 17.04 17.63
N GLY A 452 -5.61 17.13 16.37
CA GLY A 452 -4.28 16.69 15.96
C GLY A 452 -3.16 17.44 16.67
N THR A 453 -3.30 18.77 16.81
CA THR A 453 -2.34 19.60 17.55
C THR A 453 -2.30 19.26 19.04
N TRP A 454 -3.47 18.97 19.63
CA TRP A 454 -3.57 18.51 21.01
C TRP A 454 -2.88 17.16 21.22
N GLN A 455 -3.00 16.21 20.28
CA GLN A 455 -2.28 14.92 20.34
C GLN A 455 -0.76 15.11 20.30
N VAL A 456 -0.28 16.02 19.44
CA VAL A 456 1.14 16.39 19.33
C VAL A 456 1.66 16.98 20.64
N ALA A 457 0.89 17.89 21.26
CA ALA A 457 1.23 18.49 22.55
C ALA A 457 1.25 17.47 23.69
N GLY A 458 0.24 16.58 23.75
CA GLY A 458 0.06 15.65 24.87
C GLY A 458 1.05 14.48 24.90
N ASN A 459 1.63 14.09 23.77
CA ASN A 459 2.52 12.93 23.66
C ASN A 459 3.96 13.27 23.23
N ASP A 460 4.30 14.55 23.18
CA ASP A 460 5.59 15.09 22.70
C ASP A 460 6.05 14.43 21.39
N MET A 461 5.21 14.55 20.35
CA MET A 461 5.49 14.01 19.02
C MET A 461 5.95 15.13 18.07
N PRO A 462 6.71 14.82 17.01
CA PRO A 462 6.88 15.73 15.89
C PRO A 462 5.52 16.03 15.20
N PRO A 463 5.37 17.19 14.55
CA PRO A 463 4.12 17.63 13.91
C PRO A 463 3.78 16.88 12.61
N PHE A 464 4.63 15.94 12.19
CA PHE A 464 4.44 15.05 11.04
C PHE A 464 5.41 13.87 11.16
N ILE A 465 5.33 12.90 10.24
CA ILE A 465 6.26 11.77 10.20
C ILE A 465 7.68 12.24 9.89
N VAL A 466 8.58 12.00 10.84
CA VAL A 466 10.03 12.11 10.66
C VAL A 466 10.59 10.69 10.59
N VAL A 467 10.99 10.25 9.40
CA VAL A 467 11.44 8.86 9.15
C VAL A 467 12.72 8.55 9.93
N ILE A 468 13.62 9.52 9.99
CA ILE A 468 14.89 9.45 10.70
C ILE A 468 14.77 10.38 11.90
N ASP A 469 13.95 9.96 12.87
CA ASP A 469 13.84 10.65 14.16
C ASP A 469 14.97 10.20 15.10
N GLU A 470 15.20 10.95 16.19
CA GLU A 470 16.20 10.62 17.21
C GLU A 470 16.01 9.23 17.80
N SER A 471 14.75 8.78 17.88
CA SER A 471 14.43 7.41 18.25
C SER A 471 13.48 6.76 17.27
N VAL A 472 13.75 5.49 16.97
CA VAL A 472 12.82 4.63 16.22
C VAL A 472 11.45 4.55 16.93
N ALA A 473 11.43 4.64 18.25
CA ALA A 473 10.21 4.65 19.04
C ALA A 473 9.32 5.86 18.74
N ASN A 474 9.90 7.06 18.59
CA ASN A 474 9.17 8.27 18.22
C ASN A 474 8.55 8.15 16.82
N PHE A 475 9.29 7.60 15.85
CA PHE A 475 8.75 7.34 14.51
C PHE A 475 7.50 6.46 14.58
N PHE A 476 7.57 5.31 15.27
CA PHE A 476 6.41 4.43 15.42
C PHE A 476 5.28 5.08 16.21
N ARG A 477 5.61 5.84 17.27
CA ARG A 477 4.62 6.57 18.07
C ARG A 477 3.85 7.56 17.21
N THR A 478 4.54 8.37 16.41
CA THR A 478 3.91 9.32 15.48
C THR A 478 3.10 8.61 14.40
N MET A 479 3.57 7.47 13.88
CA MET A 479 2.80 6.68 12.91
C MET A 479 1.48 6.18 13.50
N TYR A 480 1.54 5.49 14.64
CA TYR A 480 0.38 4.84 15.23
C TYR A 480 -0.57 5.81 15.92
N HIS A 481 -0.07 6.78 16.69
CA HIS A 481 -0.90 7.63 17.54
C HIS A 481 -1.26 8.99 16.93
N TYR A 482 -0.76 9.28 15.73
CA TYR A 482 -1.02 10.56 15.08
C TYR A 482 -1.33 10.42 13.59
N TYR A 483 -0.42 9.85 12.80
CA TYR A 483 -0.60 9.78 11.34
C TYR A 483 -1.78 8.89 10.92
N PHE A 484 -1.95 7.71 11.53
CA PHE A 484 -3.08 6.82 11.20
C PHE A 484 -4.43 7.29 11.73
N TYR A 485 -4.47 8.37 12.52
CA TYR A 485 -5.71 8.84 13.16
C TYR A 485 -6.51 9.80 12.25
N PRO A 486 -7.86 9.73 12.27
CA PRO A 486 -8.69 10.59 11.43
C PRO A 486 -8.46 12.10 11.57
N PRO A 487 -8.30 12.68 12.77
CA PRO A 487 -8.08 14.13 12.92
C PRO A 487 -6.95 14.70 12.06
N TYR A 488 -5.85 13.96 11.89
CA TYR A 488 -4.70 14.38 11.09
C TYR A 488 -5.08 14.66 9.63
N HIS A 489 -5.91 13.82 9.03
CA HIS A 489 -6.26 13.91 7.61
C HIS A 489 -7.56 14.68 7.32
N ALA A 490 -8.30 15.06 8.37
CA ALA A 490 -9.62 15.68 8.26
C ALA A 490 -9.60 16.95 7.41
N ALA A 491 -8.60 17.82 7.60
CA ALA A 491 -8.49 19.08 6.86
C ALA A 491 -8.44 18.86 5.34
N CYS A 492 -7.57 17.96 4.89
CA CYS A 492 -7.41 17.66 3.47
C CYS A 492 -8.64 16.97 2.88
N TYR A 493 -9.25 16.03 3.61
CA TYR A 493 -10.45 15.36 3.15
C TYR A 493 -11.63 16.34 2.98
N PHE A 494 -11.96 17.11 4.02
CA PHE A 494 -13.13 18.00 4.02
C PHE A 494 -12.94 19.25 3.14
N ALA A 495 -11.72 19.64 2.83
CA ALA A 495 -11.44 20.64 1.81
C ALA A 495 -11.92 20.23 0.41
N GLY A 496 -11.98 18.93 0.10
CA GLY A 496 -12.48 18.42 -1.18
C GLY A 496 -13.95 18.79 -1.45
N PRO A 497 -14.90 18.37 -0.58
CA PRO A 497 -16.31 18.76 -0.68
C PRO A 497 -16.52 20.28 -0.66
N ILE A 498 -15.79 21.00 0.19
CA ILE A 498 -15.84 22.47 0.22
C ILE A 498 -15.48 23.04 -1.16
N THR A 499 -14.38 22.57 -1.75
CA THR A 499 -13.91 23.02 -3.06
C THR A 499 -14.94 22.75 -4.15
N PHE A 500 -15.60 21.59 -4.12
CA PHE A 500 -16.66 21.27 -5.07
C PHE A 500 -17.86 22.22 -4.95
N LEU A 501 -18.35 22.47 -3.72
CA LEU A 501 -19.49 23.37 -3.48
C LEU A 501 -19.17 24.83 -3.86
N LEU A 502 -17.93 25.28 -3.61
CA LEU A 502 -17.45 26.58 -4.07
C LEU A 502 -17.38 26.64 -5.59
N LEU A 503 -16.92 25.57 -6.25
CA LEU A 503 -16.88 25.49 -7.70
C LEU A 503 -18.29 25.61 -8.29
N GLU A 504 -19.28 24.86 -7.79
CA GLU A 504 -20.66 24.97 -8.30
C GLU A 504 -21.21 26.40 -8.21
N ARG A 505 -20.89 27.10 -7.12
CA ARG A 505 -21.38 28.46 -6.87
C ARG A 505 -20.67 29.53 -7.69
N PHE A 506 -19.35 29.47 -7.78
CA PHE A 506 -18.51 30.55 -8.34
C PHE A 506 -17.92 30.23 -9.72
N ARG A 507 -18.29 29.10 -10.34
CA ARG A 507 -17.76 28.71 -11.67
C ARG A 507 -17.92 29.81 -12.73
N LYS A 508 -19.09 30.45 -12.79
CA LYS A 508 -19.40 31.48 -13.80
C LYS A 508 -18.89 32.87 -13.42
N SER A 509 -18.45 33.07 -12.18
CA SER A 509 -17.96 34.36 -11.70
C SER A 509 -16.65 34.73 -12.42
N ARG A 510 -16.52 35.98 -12.86
CA ARG A 510 -15.27 36.50 -13.44
C ARG A 510 -14.31 36.84 -12.30
N ILE A 511 -13.15 36.19 -12.30
CA ILE A 511 -12.05 36.47 -11.36
C ILE A 511 -11.03 37.32 -12.13
N SER A 512 -10.65 38.49 -11.58
CA SER A 512 -9.66 39.38 -12.19
C SER A 512 -8.29 38.70 -12.34
N ALA A 513 -7.46 39.16 -13.29
CA ALA A 513 -6.13 38.62 -13.50
C ALA A 513 -5.26 38.72 -12.23
N SER A 514 -5.35 39.85 -11.50
CA SER A 514 -4.64 40.06 -10.24
C SER A 514 -5.07 39.08 -9.15
N ALA A 515 -6.36 38.79 -9.03
CA ALA A 515 -6.85 37.80 -8.06
C ALA A 515 -6.43 36.37 -8.43
N GLN A 516 -6.33 36.05 -9.73
CA GLN A 516 -5.78 34.77 -10.18
C GLN A 516 -4.28 34.65 -9.86
N ALA A 517 -3.51 35.71 -10.12
CA ALA A 517 -2.08 35.75 -9.78
C ALA A 517 -1.86 35.60 -8.27
N ALA A 518 -2.63 36.34 -7.45
CA ALA A 518 -2.58 36.22 -6.00
C ALA A 518 -2.93 34.80 -5.52
N GLY A 519 -3.97 34.18 -6.09
CA GLY A 519 -4.33 32.80 -5.76
C GLY A 519 -3.23 31.79 -6.10
N TRP A 520 -2.54 31.95 -7.24
CA TRP A 520 -1.39 31.12 -7.59
C TRP A 520 -0.20 31.34 -6.65
N CYS A 521 0.13 32.59 -6.32
CA CYS A 521 1.20 32.89 -5.36
C CYS A 521 0.90 32.26 -3.99
N ILE A 522 -0.31 32.43 -3.47
CA ILE A 522 -0.73 31.84 -2.20
C ILE A 522 -0.64 30.32 -2.26
N ALA A 523 -1.19 29.69 -3.30
CA ALA A 523 -1.15 28.24 -3.44
C ALA A 523 0.29 27.70 -3.49
N ILE A 524 1.15 28.32 -4.29
CA ILE A 524 2.56 27.92 -4.42
C ILE A 524 3.29 28.07 -3.09
N VAL A 525 3.10 29.21 -2.39
CA VAL A 525 3.71 29.42 -1.07
C VAL A 525 3.22 28.36 -0.08
N CYS A 526 1.91 28.09 0.00
CA CYS A 526 1.38 27.05 0.87
C CYS A 526 1.98 25.66 0.55
N GLY A 527 2.04 25.27 -0.72
CA GLY A 527 2.60 24.00 -1.15
C GLY A 527 4.09 23.86 -0.85
N LEU A 528 4.89 24.90 -1.16
CA LEU A 528 6.32 24.93 -0.87
C LEU A 528 6.59 24.94 0.64
N CYS A 529 5.80 25.67 1.43
CA CYS A 529 5.89 25.63 2.89
C CYS A 529 5.70 24.21 3.42
N CYS A 530 4.66 23.48 2.99
CA CYS A 530 4.43 22.09 3.42
C CYS A 530 5.60 21.15 3.07
N ILE A 531 6.29 21.38 1.95
CA ILE A 531 7.44 20.55 1.55
C ILE A 531 8.68 20.93 2.37
N PHE A 532 9.05 22.22 2.39
CA PHE A 532 10.35 22.66 2.90
C PHE A 532 10.38 22.95 4.40
N MET A 533 9.24 23.14 5.08
CA MET A 533 9.21 23.27 6.55
C MET A 533 9.83 22.05 7.25
N LYS A 534 9.85 20.89 6.58
CA LYS A 534 10.41 19.63 7.09
C LYS A 534 11.92 19.68 7.26
N LEU A 535 12.63 20.52 6.52
CA LEU A 535 14.09 20.58 6.53
C LEU A 535 14.65 20.83 7.93
N GLY A 536 14.06 21.75 8.69
CA GLY A 536 14.48 22.05 10.06
C GLY A 536 14.38 20.81 10.95
N TRP A 537 13.24 20.11 10.89
CA TRP A 537 12.96 18.89 11.67
C TRP A 537 13.88 17.73 11.33
N TYR A 538 14.32 17.66 10.07
CA TYR A 538 15.33 16.70 9.67
C TYR A 538 16.74 17.11 10.05
N SER A 539 17.05 18.40 10.21
CA SER A 539 18.41 18.94 10.44
C SER A 539 18.78 19.13 11.92
N THR A 540 17.80 19.40 12.79
CA THR A 540 18.02 19.69 14.21
C THR A 540 16.95 19.06 15.10
N LYS A 541 17.30 18.73 16.36
CA LYS A 541 16.41 18.14 17.37
C LYS A 541 15.23 19.06 17.72
N TYR A 542 15.52 20.35 17.91
CA TYR A 542 14.56 21.38 18.23
C TYR A 542 14.63 22.48 17.18
N PRO A 543 13.97 22.30 16.02
CA PRO A 543 14.06 23.27 14.94
C PRO A 543 13.33 24.57 15.26
N THR A 544 12.44 24.57 16.25
CA THR A 544 11.58 25.70 16.58
C THR A 544 11.09 25.64 18.02
N THR A 545 10.46 26.71 18.49
CA THR A 545 9.82 26.79 19.80
C THR A 545 8.59 25.85 19.87
N GLU A 546 8.12 25.54 21.08
CA GLU A 546 6.87 24.78 21.26
C GLU A 546 5.71 25.40 20.48
N PHE A 547 5.59 26.72 20.49
CA PHE A 547 4.58 27.42 19.69
C PHE A 547 4.74 27.15 18.18
N GLY A 548 5.96 27.14 17.65
CA GLY A 548 6.24 26.80 16.26
C GLY A 548 5.92 25.34 15.92
N LYS A 549 6.19 24.40 16.83
CA LYS A 549 5.82 22.98 16.71
C LYS A 549 4.32 22.81 16.57
N LEU A 550 3.57 23.41 17.51
CA LEU A 550 2.11 23.31 17.54
C LEU A 550 1.46 24.05 16.36
N SER A 551 2.00 25.22 15.98
CA SER A 551 1.55 25.93 14.78
C SER A 551 1.74 25.09 13.52
N THR A 552 2.88 24.40 13.41
CA THR A 552 3.15 23.50 12.29
C THR A 552 2.13 22.35 12.25
N ALA A 553 1.86 21.70 13.39
CA ALA A 553 0.88 20.63 13.49
C ALA A 553 -0.53 21.09 13.08
N PHE A 554 -0.92 22.32 13.44
CA PHE A 554 -2.23 22.87 13.14
C PHE A 554 -2.38 23.25 11.66
N PHE A 555 -1.38 23.91 11.08
CA PHE A 555 -1.51 24.52 9.75
C PHE A 555 -1.05 23.64 8.60
N ASP A 556 -0.17 22.65 8.80
CA ASP A 556 0.44 21.87 7.70
C ASP A 556 -0.60 21.30 6.71
N ARG A 557 -1.64 20.64 7.22
CA ARG A 557 -2.69 20.04 6.37
C ARG A 557 -3.66 21.08 5.82
N ILE A 558 -3.88 22.19 6.52
CA ILE A 558 -4.70 23.31 6.01
C ILE A 558 -4.00 24.00 4.83
N LEU A 559 -2.70 24.24 4.93
CA LEU A 559 -1.89 24.83 3.87
C LEU A 559 -1.91 23.94 2.62
N TRP A 560 -1.72 22.63 2.77
CA TRP A 560 -1.83 21.69 1.65
C TRP A 560 -3.24 21.69 1.03
N SER A 561 -4.28 21.78 1.87
CA SER A 561 -5.66 21.88 1.42
C SER A 561 -5.93 23.13 0.57
N ILE A 562 -5.36 24.28 0.95
CA ILE A 562 -5.46 25.53 0.19
C ILE A 562 -4.79 25.39 -1.18
N PHE A 563 -3.60 24.80 -1.22
CA PHE A 563 -2.90 24.51 -2.47
C PHE A 563 -3.75 23.63 -3.40
N MET A 564 -4.27 22.50 -2.88
CA MET A 564 -5.10 21.57 -3.64
C MET A 564 -6.43 22.18 -4.10
N ALA A 565 -7.07 22.97 -3.23
CA ALA A 565 -8.31 23.67 -3.54
C ALA A 565 -8.12 24.65 -4.70
N TRP A 566 -7.08 25.48 -4.65
CA TRP A 566 -6.80 26.45 -5.71
C TRP A 566 -6.46 25.77 -7.04
N VAL A 567 -5.55 24.77 -7.04
CA VAL A 567 -5.20 24.01 -8.25
C VAL A 567 -6.45 23.41 -8.89
N THR A 568 -7.33 22.82 -8.09
CA THR A 568 -8.57 22.20 -8.56
C THR A 568 -9.56 23.24 -9.11
N LEU A 569 -9.75 24.37 -8.42
CA LEU A 569 -10.62 25.46 -8.87
C LEU A 569 -10.11 26.09 -10.17
N ALA A 570 -8.81 26.37 -10.25
CA ALA A 570 -8.19 26.97 -11.43
C ALA A 570 -8.32 26.03 -12.63
N CYS A 571 -8.01 24.73 -12.48
CA CYS A 571 -8.14 23.76 -13.57
C CYS A 571 -9.60 23.56 -14.00
N ALA A 572 -10.52 23.33 -13.05
CA ALA A 572 -11.92 23.06 -13.35
C ALA A 572 -12.69 24.26 -13.94
N SER A 573 -12.25 25.48 -13.65
CA SER A 573 -12.82 26.71 -14.22
C SER A 573 -12.17 27.17 -15.54
N GLY A 574 -11.19 26.42 -16.06
CA GLY A 574 -10.48 26.74 -17.30
C GLY A 574 -9.37 27.79 -17.16
N ARG A 575 -8.94 28.10 -15.93
CA ARG A 575 -7.93 29.12 -15.58
C ARG A 575 -6.57 28.51 -15.22
N GLY A 576 -6.42 27.20 -15.39
CA GLY A 576 -5.20 26.47 -15.00
C GLY A 576 -4.05 26.52 -16.02
N GLY A 577 -4.25 27.16 -17.19
CA GLY A 577 -3.21 27.38 -18.20
C GLY A 577 -2.42 26.10 -18.56
N PHE A 578 -1.08 26.23 -18.54
CA PHE A 578 -0.16 25.14 -18.82
C PHE A 578 -0.33 23.96 -17.85
N LEU A 579 -0.46 24.22 -16.54
CA LEU A 579 -0.59 23.16 -15.54
C LEU A 579 -1.80 22.26 -15.81
N CYS A 580 -2.96 22.86 -16.12
CA CYS A 580 -4.15 22.08 -16.46
C CYS A 580 -3.95 21.25 -17.73
N THR A 581 -3.24 21.79 -18.72
CA THR A 581 -2.91 21.08 -19.97
C THR A 581 -2.02 19.87 -19.71
N PHE A 582 -0.96 20.05 -18.92
CA PHE A 582 -0.05 18.97 -18.50
C PHE A 582 -0.78 17.89 -17.69
N LEU A 583 -1.53 18.28 -16.66
CA LEU A 583 -2.28 17.36 -15.81
C LEU A 583 -3.40 16.61 -16.56
N SER A 584 -3.91 17.20 -17.64
CA SER A 584 -4.93 16.58 -18.50
C SER A 584 -4.35 15.66 -19.57
N TRP A 585 -3.04 15.39 -19.57
CA TRP A 585 -2.42 14.54 -20.58
C TRP A 585 -3.03 13.14 -20.61
N GLY A 586 -3.29 12.63 -21.83
CA GLY A 586 -4.00 11.36 -22.04
C GLY A 586 -3.29 10.13 -21.49
N ALA A 587 -1.95 10.16 -21.46
CA ALA A 587 -1.13 9.06 -20.94
C ALA A 587 -1.37 8.83 -19.44
N PHE A 588 -1.76 9.87 -18.69
CA PHE A 588 -2.07 9.73 -17.27
C PHE A 588 -3.39 9.01 -17.00
N ALA A 589 -4.33 8.96 -17.95
CA ALA A 589 -5.63 8.34 -17.74
C ALA A 589 -5.57 6.85 -17.33
N PRO A 590 -4.89 5.95 -18.08
CA PRO A 590 -4.77 4.54 -17.66
C PRO A 590 -3.98 4.39 -16.36
N MET A 591 -2.89 5.14 -16.19
CA MET A 591 -2.06 5.07 -14.98
C MET A 591 -2.83 5.53 -13.72
N ALA A 592 -3.63 6.58 -13.85
CA ALA A 592 -4.45 7.09 -12.76
C ALA A 592 -5.63 6.17 -12.39
N ARG A 593 -6.11 5.36 -13.34
CA ARG A 593 -7.13 4.32 -13.07
C ARG A 593 -6.54 3.13 -12.32
N LEU A 594 -5.28 2.80 -12.56
CA LEU A 594 -4.54 1.76 -11.83
C LEU A 594 -3.97 2.23 -10.49
N ALA A 595 -4.04 3.53 -10.17
CA ALA A 595 -3.43 4.09 -8.96
C ALA A 595 -3.87 3.40 -7.66
N PHE A 596 -5.13 2.94 -7.57
CA PHE A 596 -5.61 2.18 -6.43
C PHE A 596 -4.93 0.80 -6.32
N GLY A 597 -4.77 0.08 -7.43
CA GLY A 597 -4.00 -1.16 -7.45
C GLY A 597 -2.54 -0.92 -7.04
N VAL A 598 -1.93 0.17 -7.53
CA VAL A 598 -0.52 0.49 -7.23
C VAL A 598 -0.37 0.76 -5.74
N TYR A 599 -1.34 1.48 -5.16
CA TYR A 599 -1.41 1.70 -3.72
C TYR A 599 -1.46 0.40 -2.91
N LEU A 600 -2.19 -0.62 -3.37
CA LEU A 600 -2.24 -1.90 -2.66
C LEU A 600 -0.95 -2.70 -2.81
N VAL A 601 -0.30 -2.66 -3.97
CA VAL A 601 0.83 -3.54 -4.30
C VAL A 601 2.18 -3.02 -3.81
N HIS A 602 2.41 -1.71 -3.87
CA HIS A 602 3.77 -1.15 -3.75
C HIS A 602 4.46 -1.50 -2.43
N LEU A 603 3.77 -1.42 -1.29
CA LEU A 603 4.37 -1.72 0.02
C LEU A 603 4.65 -3.21 0.19
N PRO A 604 3.70 -4.14 -0.08
CA PRO A 604 4.00 -5.57 -0.12
C PRO A 604 5.17 -5.91 -1.04
N PHE A 605 5.26 -5.27 -2.21
CA PHE A 605 6.37 -5.48 -3.14
C PHE A 605 7.71 -5.00 -2.56
N ILE A 606 7.77 -3.79 -2.01
CA ILE A 606 8.98 -3.24 -1.35
C ILE A 606 9.43 -4.20 -0.23
N GLN A 607 8.51 -4.61 0.64
CA GLN A 607 8.81 -5.50 1.76
C GLN A 607 9.28 -6.87 1.28
N LEU A 608 8.61 -7.45 0.28
CA LEU A 608 9.02 -8.72 -0.33
C LEU A 608 10.47 -8.65 -0.81
N VAL A 609 10.83 -7.65 -1.62
CA VAL A 609 12.20 -7.49 -2.14
C VAL A 609 13.21 -7.37 -1.00
N LEU A 610 12.93 -6.58 0.03
CA LEU A 610 13.85 -6.37 1.16
C LEU A 610 14.11 -7.64 1.98
N HIS A 611 13.11 -8.53 2.12
CA HIS A 611 13.21 -9.75 2.93
C HIS A 611 13.72 -10.97 2.14
N ILE A 612 13.54 -10.99 0.81
CA ILE A 612 14.07 -12.05 -0.05
C ILE A 612 15.44 -11.71 -0.64
N SER A 613 15.98 -10.51 -0.40
CA SER A 613 17.28 -10.11 -0.93
C SER A 613 18.38 -11.08 -0.45
N ARG A 614 19.15 -11.62 -1.38
CA ARG A 614 20.29 -12.52 -1.09
C ARG A 614 21.52 -11.73 -0.64
N GLU A 615 21.60 -10.49 -1.08
CA GLU A 615 22.72 -9.58 -0.85
C GLU A 615 22.25 -8.24 -0.30
N ARG A 616 23.16 -7.53 0.35
CA ARG A 616 22.89 -6.18 0.83
C ARG A 616 22.74 -5.20 -0.32
N MET A 617 21.81 -4.25 -0.17
CA MET A 617 21.66 -3.15 -1.11
C MET A 617 22.44 -1.92 -0.64
N PHE A 618 23.14 -1.25 -1.56
CA PHE A 618 23.90 -0.04 -1.22
C PHE A 618 23.01 1.19 -1.15
N LEU A 619 22.98 1.86 0.01
CA LEU A 619 22.17 3.06 0.20
C LEU A 619 22.81 4.27 -0.51
N SER A 620 22.43 4.49 -1.77
CA SER A 620 22.79 5.66 -2.56
C SER A 620 21.59 6.19 -3.33
N HIS A 621 21.59 7.48 -3.68
CA HIS A 621 20.50 8.08 -4.45
C HIS A 621 20.19 7.32 -5.73
N PHE A 622 21.22 6.90 -6.48
CA PHE A 622 21.03 6.19 -7.74
C PHE A 622 20.40 4.81 -7.55
N ILE A 623 20.89 4.02 -6.57
CA ILE A 623 20.35 2.68 -6.29
C ILE A 623 18.91 2.78 -5.76
N VAL A 624 18.64 3.70 -4.83
CA VAL A 624 17.28 3.89 -4.30
C VAL A 624 16.34 4.41 -5.40
N ALA A 625 16.78 5.34 -6.24
CA ALA A 625 15.97 5.80 -7.38
C ALA A 625 15.69 4.67 -8.39
N SER A 626 16.66 3.80 -8.64
CA SER A 626 16.48 2.60 -9.49
C SER A 626 15.49 1.63 -8.85
N PHE A 627 15.57 1.46 -7.53
CA PHE A 627 14.61 0.67 -6.76
C PHE A 627 13.19 1.28 -6.79
N CYS A 628 13.05 2.61 -6.68
CA CYS A 628 11.77 3.30 -6.86
C CYS A 628 11.18 3.04 -8.24
N PHE A 629 12.01 3.16 -9.29
CA PHE A 629 11.58 2.94 -10.67
C PHE A 629 11.11 1.49 -10.88
N SER A 630 11.89 0.51 -10.42
CA SER A 630 11.52 -0.91 -10.44
C SER A 630 10.21 -1.16 -9.70
N THR A 631 10.07 -0.60 -8.49
CA THR A 631 8.86 -0.72 -7.67
C THR A 631 7.63 -0.15 -8.39
N LEU A 632 7.75 1.02 -9.03
CA LEU A 632 6.67 1.62 -9.79
C LEU A 632 6.25 0.74 -10.97
N VAL A 633 7.22 0.28 -11.77
CA VAL A 633 6.96 -0.56 -12.95
C VAL A 633 6.26 -1.85 -12.54
N TRP A 634 6.81 -2.58 -11.56
CA TRP A 634 6.20 -3.82 -11.07
C TRP A 634 4.84 -3.60 -10.44
N SER A 635 4.67 -2.52 -9.67
CA SER A 635 3.36 -2.18 -9.10
C SER A 635 2.33 -1.93 -10.19
N TYR A 636 2.66 -1.22 -11.27
CA TYR A 636 1.72 -1.02 -12.39
C TYR A 636 1.37 -2.31 -13.13
N ILE A 637 2.36 -3.19 -13.35
CA ILE A 637 2.14 -4.50 -13.99
C ILE A 637 1.17 -5.34 -13.15
N VAL A 638 1.45 -5.50 -11.86
CA VAL A 638 0.59 -6.29 -10.95
C VAL A 638 -0.78 -5.64 -10.78
N SER A 639 -0.85 -4.30 -10.73
CA SER A 639 -2.11 -3.56 -10.65
C SER A 639 -3.00 -3.77 -11.86
N TYR A 640 -2.42 -3.92 -13.05
CA TYR A 640 -3.19 -4.26 -14.24
C TYR A 640 -3.84 -5.64 -14.10
N PHE A 641 -3.11 -6.65 -13.59
CA PHE A 641 -3.71 -7.96 -13.32
C PHE A 641 -4.80 -7.89 -12.26
N LEU A 642 -4.56 -7.18 -11.14
CA LEU A 642 -5.58 -6.95 -10.12
C LEU A 642 -6.83 -6.24 -10.67
N PHE A 643 -6.66 -5.29 -11.60
CA PHE A 643 -7.75 -4.62 -12.28
C PHE A 643 -8.57 -5.58 -13.15
N ILE A 644 -7.91 -6.45 -13.93
CA ILE A 644 -8.56 -7.41 -14.82
C ILE A 644 -9.26 -8.55 -14.04
N PHE A 645 -8.61 -9.07 -13.01
CA PHE A 645 -9.09 -10.22 -12.25
C PHE A 645 -10.23 -9.87 -11.31
N CYS A 646 -10.24 -8.65 -10.76
CA CYS A 646 -11.15 -8.29 -9.68
C CYS A 646 -11.84 -6.95 -9.89
N GLU A 647 -11.09 -5.86 -10.06
CA GLU A 647 -11.71 -4.52 -9.99
C GLU A 647 -12.73 -4.26 -11.11
N ALA A 648 -12.39 -4.57 -12.36
CA ALA A 648 -13.26 -4.33 -13.50
C ALA A 648 -14.47 -5.28 -13.56
N PRO A 649 -14.31 -6.62 -13.37
CA PRO A 649 -15.44 -7.53 -13.28
C PRO A 649 -16.41 -7.14 -12.15
N THR A 650 -15.92 -6.85 -10.94
CA THR A 650 -16.77 -6.45 -9.81
C THR A 650 -17.59 -5.21 -10.14
N GLY A 651 -16.98 -4.16 -10.72
CA GLY A 651 -17.71 -2.95 -11.08
C GLY A 651 -18.79 -3.16 -12.15
N LYS A 652 -18.55 -4.07 -13.10
CA LYS A 652 -19.55 -4.41 -14.14
C LYS A 652 -20.68 -5.28 -13.58
N LEU A 653 -20.35 -6.30 -12.78
CA LEU A 653 -21.32 -7.17 -12.13
C LEU A 653 -22.23 -6.40 -11.19
N GLU A 654 -21.67 -5.49 -10.39
CA GLU A 654 -22.43 -4.57 -9.54
C GLU A 654 -23.48 -3.84 -10.37
N LYS A 655 -23.09 -3.25 -11.50
CA LYS A 655 -24.01 -2.53 -12.37
C LYS A 655 -25.13 -3.43 -12.90
N LEU A 656 -24.82 -4.63 -13.36
CA LEU A 656 -25.80 -5.59 -13.88
C LEU A 656 -26.82 -6.01 -12.80
N VAL A 657 -26.35 -6.31 -11.59
CA VAL A 657 -27.23 -6.70 -10.47
C VAL A 657 -28.20 -5.57 -10.14
N PHE A 658 -27.73 -4.33 -10.03
CA PHE A 658 -28.60 -3.19 -9.70
C PHE A 658 -29.53 -2.77 -10.84
N GLU A 659 -29.12 -2.92 -12.10
CA GLU A 659 -30.01 -2.69 -13.25
C GLU A 659 -31.08 -3.79 -13.35
N GLY A 660 -30.72 -5.05 -13.08
CA GLY A 660 -31.65 -6.18 -12.99
C GLY A 660 -32.70 -6.01 -11.89
N LEU A 661 -32.29 -5.60 -10.68
CA LEU A 661 -33.20 -5.32 -9.56
C LEU A 661 -34.18 -4.17 -9.88
N ARG A 662 -33.72 -3.12 -10.59
CA ARG A 662 -34.59 -2.03 -11.04
C ARG A 662 -35.56 -2.49 -12.13
N GLY A 663 -35.10 -3.31 -13.07
CA GLY A 663 -35.93 -3.91 -14.11
C GLY A 663 -37.04 -4.81 -13.53
N ALA A 664 -36.69 -5.64 -12.52
CA ALA A 664 -37.65 -6.49 -11.81
C ALA A 664 -38.70 -5.66 -11.06
N LYS A 665 -38.29 -4.58 -10.38
CA LYS A 665 -39.21 -3.68 -9.67
C LYS A 665 -40.16 -2.93 -10.63
N ARG A 666 -39.67 -2.55 -11.81
CA ARG A 666 -40.50 -1.93 -12.86
C ARG A 666 -41.51 -2.92 -13.44
N ARG A 667 -41.09 -4.15 -13.78
CA ARG A 667 -41.99 -5.22 -14.22
C ARG A 667 -43.09 -5.52 -13.20
N LYS A 668 -42.72 -5.61 -11.91
CA LYS A 668 -43.69 -5.84 -10.83
C LYS A 668 -44.68 -4.67 -10.71
N SER A 669 -44.21 -3.42 -10.82
CA SER A 669 -45.09 -2.24 -10.83
C SER A 669 -46.02 -2.21 -12.05
N ASP A 670 -45.54 -2.65 -13.22
CA ASP A 670 -46.34 -2.71 -14.45
C ASP A 670 -47.36 -3.87 -14.40
N GLU A 671 -47.01 -5.00 -13.78
CA GLU A 671 -47.92 -6.12 -13.48
C GLU A 671 -48.97 -5.76 -12.43
N ASP A 672 -48.58 -5.08 -11.35
CA ASP A 672 -49.50 -4.61 -10.30
C ASP A 672 -50.46 -3.54 -10.84
N ALA A 673 -49.98 -2.62 -11.70
CA ALA A 673 -50.83 -1.64 -12.40
C ALA A 673 -51.76 -2.31 -13.43
N GLY A 674 -51.27 -3.33 -14.15
CA GLY A 674 -52.08 -4.12 -15.08
C GLY A 674 -53.16 -4.94 -14.38
N ASN A 675 -52.87 -5.49 -13.20
CA ASN A 675 -53.83 -6.21 -12.37
C ASN A 675 -54.86 -5.26 -11.73
N ALA A 676 -54.45 -4.08 -11.27
CA ALA A 676 -55.36 -3.05 -10.77
C ALA A 676 -56.31 -2.54 -11.88
N MET A 677 -55.82 -2.39 -13.12
CA MET A 677 -56.67 -2.00 -14.25
C MET A 677 -57.67 -3.11 -14.64
N LYS A 678 -57.27 -4.38 -14.58
CA LYS A 678 -58.20 -5.51 -14.77
C LYS A 678 -59.27 -5.57 -13.69
N GLN A 679 -58.94 -5.24 -12.44
CA GLN A 679 -59.88 -5.22 -11.32
C GLN A 679 -60.87 -4.04 -11.40
N HIS A 680 -60.44 -2.88 -11.94
CA HIS A 680 -61.32 -1.75 -12.23
C HIS A 680 -62.25 -2.00 -13.44
N THR A 681 -61.82 -2.82 -14.41
CA THR A 681 -62.64 -3.16 -15.58
C THR A 681 -63.71 -4.21 -15.25
N ILE A 682 -63.47 -5.04 -14.22
CA ILE A 682 -64.45 -6.04 -13.73
C ILE A 682 -65.50 -5.40 -12.78
N ASN A 683 -65.14 -4.32 -12.07
CA ASN A 683 -66.04 -3.62 -11.14
C ASN A 683 -66.71 -2.36 -11.74
N GLY A 684 -66.43 -2.02 -13.01
CA GLY A 684 -66.83 -0.76 -13.65
C GLY A 684 -67.80 -0.91 -14.83
N PHE A 685 -68.57 -1.99 -14.89
CA PHE A 685 -69.73 -2.12 -15.78
C PHE A 685 -71.01 -1.71 -15.04
N ASP A 686 -71.03 -0.48 -14.53
CA ASP A 686 -72.24 0.30 -14.23
C ASP A 686 -71.80 1.74 -13.89
N GLU A 687 -71.92 2.61 -14.90
CA GLU A 687 -72.18 4.06 -14.86
C GLU A 687 -71.43 4.77 -15.99
N GLN A 688 -72.22 5.22 -16.96
CA GLN A 688 -71.80 6.20 -17.95
C GLN A 688 -71.60 7.59 -17.31
N ASN A 689 -70.67 8.33 -17.93
CA ASN A 689 -70.70 9.75 -18.25
C ASN A 689 -69.74 10.71 -17.51
N ASN A 690 -69.11 11.57 -18.33
CA ASN A 690 -68.40 12.83 -18.05
C ASN A 690 -67.07 12.84 -17.25
N ASN A 691 -65.95 13.13 -17.93
CA ASN A 691 -65.33 14.48 -17.98
C ASN A 691 -63.88 14.44 -18.48
N ASN A 692 -63.49 15.54 -19.13
CA ASN A 692 -62.13 15.93 -19.52
C ASN A 692 -61.09 15.74 -18.40
N ASN A 693 -59.87 15.30 -18.77
CA ASN A 693 -58.63 16.02 -18.46
C ASN A 693 -57.40 15.42 -19.15
N ASN A 694 -56.63 16.30 -19.79
CA ASN A 694 -55.30 16.05 -20.33
C ASN A 694 -54.32 15.61 -19.23
N TYR A 695 -53.63 14.50 -19.46
CA TYR A 695 -52.39 14.15 -18.77
C TYR A 695 -51.32 13.79 -19.79
N GLU A 696 -50.43 14.76 -20.08
CA GLU A 696 -49.13 14.48 -20.68
C GLU A 696 -48.19 13.94 -19.60
N LEU A 697 -47.71 12.71 -19.79
CA LEU A 697 -46.65 12.08 -19.01
C LEU A 697 -45.30 12.31 -19.71
N PRO A 698 -44.32 13.00 -19.09
CA PRO A 698 -42.99 13.13 -19.65
C PRO A 698 -42.15 11.88 -19.36
N THR A 699 -41.95 11.05 -20.38
CA THR A 699 -40.93 10.01 -20.43
C THR A 699 -39.57 10.62 -20.74
N ASP A 700 -38.65 10.71 -19.76
CA ASP A 700 -37.22 10.60 -20.08
C ASP A 700 -36.32 10.18 -18.90
N VAL A 701 -35.64 9.06 -19.13
CA VAL A 701 -34.84 8.27 -18.17
C VAL A 701 -33.36 8.31 -18.57
N GLN A 702 -32.50 9.03 -17.84
CA GLN A 702 -31.03 8.99 -17.97
C GLN A 702 -30.37 9.48 -16.64
N ARG A 703 -29.23 9.05 -16.09
CA ARG A 703 -28.24 7.97 -16.29
C ARG A 703 -27.14 8.09 -15.19
N PHE A 704 -26.48 6.97 -14.89
CA PHE A 704 -25.09 6.77 -14.39
C PHE A 704 -24.71 6.87 -12.89
N GLY A 705 -24.11 5.75 -12.44
CA GLY A 705 -23.25 5.62 -11.28
C GLY A 705 -21.77 5.88 -11.59
N PHE A 706 -20.98 6.01 -10.53
CA PHE A 706 -19.58 6.38 -10.53
C PHE A 706 -18.69 5.48 -11.39
N GLN A 707 -18.34 5.99 -12.57
CA GLN A 707 -17.05 5.86 -13.22
C GLN A 707 -16.99 6.92 -14.32
N LEU A 708 -15.83 7.58 -14.49
CA LEU A 708 -15.54 8.47 -15.61
C LEU A 708 -15.45 7.66 -16.93
N ASN A 709 -16.59 7.13 -17.37
CA ASN A 709 -16.79 6.41 -18.62
C ASN A 709 -17.88 7.12 -19.42
N GLY A 710 -17.54 8.28 -19.95
CA GLY A 710 -18.33 8.93 -21.00
C GLY A 710 -17.94 8.37 -22.36
N VAL A 711 -18.57 7.27 -22.80
CA VAL A 711 -18.84 7.00 -24.22
C VAL A 711 -20.14 6.18 -24.32
N LYS A 712 -21.25 6.85 -24.61
CA LYS A 712 -22.32 6.22 -25.41
C LYS A 712 -21.72 6.04 -26.79
N SER A 713 -21.60 4.81 -27.26
CA SER A 713 -21.33 4.51 -28.66
C SER A 713 -22.53 4.97 -29.49
N CYS A 714 -22.57 6.25 -29.87
CA CYS A 714 -23.33 6.68 -31.04
C CYS A 714 -22.41 6.44 -32.25
N VAL A 715 -22.62 5.31 -32.92
CA VAL A 715 -22.17 5.13 -34.30
C VAL A 715 -23.16 5.92 -35.14
N GLU A 716 -22.85 7.20 -35.38
CA GLU A 716 -23.41 7.96 -36.49
C GLU A 716 -22.44 7.85 -37.66
N THR A 717 -22.89 7.11 -38.66
CA THR A 717 -22.33 7.08 -40.01
C THR A 717 -22.57 8.44 -40.65
N SER A 718 -21.55 9.29 -40.70
CA SER A 718 -21.48 10.34 -41.72
C SER A 718 -20.54 9.90 -42.83
N SER A 719 -21.13 9.83 -44.01
CA SER A 719 -20.53 9.52 -45.30
C SER A 719 -19.26 10.31 -45.55
N CYS A 720 -18.25 9.64 -46.10
CA CYS A 720 -17.25 10.27 -46.96
C CYS A 720 -17.96 11.11 -48.03
N ARG A 721 -17.52 12.36 -48.21
CA ARG A 721 -17.24 12.99 -49.51
C ARG A 721 -16.59 14.36 -49.24
N LEU A 722 -15.34 14.46 -49.70
CA LEU A 722 -14.45 15.62 -49.84
C LEU A 722 -14.05 16.37 -48.56
#